data_AF-A0A8J8Y1E2-F1
#
_entry.id   AF-A0A8J8Y1E2-F1
#
_cell.length_a   1.000
_cell.length_b   1.000
_cell.length_c   1.000
_cell.angle_alpha   90.00
_cell.angle_beta   90.00
_cell.angle_gamma   90.00
#
_symmetry.space_group_name_H-M   'P 1'
#
loop_
_entity.id
_entity.type
_entity.pdbx_description
1 polymer ?
#
loop_
_entity_poly.entity_id
_entity_poly.type
_entity_poly.pdbx_seq_one_letter_code
_entity_poly.pdbx_strand_id
1 'polypeptide(L)'
;MEGSEAAAREALSTEKAFEGERLPAWSEQITVRSVVVSTALGLFLSFIVMKLNLTSGIVPSLNMSAGLLAFFLMKTWTSALERCGVFPKPFTRQENTVVQTCVISCSSIAFSGGFGTYILGMSKKIAEGFDEAKTSINVEEPSLGRIIAFLFLVSFVGLFSIVPLRKIMIISYKLTYPSGSATAHLINSFHTPQGAIQAKQQVSILFKSFVGSFLWSLFQWFYSAGPGCGFSSFPTFGMEAYRRRFFFDFSATYVGVGMICPYIINFSLLLGSVVSWGLMWPYIESKRGLWYDAELPRSSLHGLNGYQIFISIAMIIGDGLFNFLSILVRTSYDMYLKRTRPAEAAAKPFAGVDVTERQALSFDDRRRTQVFLKDQIPTSIAAGAYVLLAAISVVAIPHIFRQLQPRHVVWAYVVAPVFAFCNAYGTGLTDWSLSSSYGKLAIFIFGANVGAADGGVVAGLAACGLMMGIVSTASDLIQDFKTGYLTLTSPRSMFVSQVMGTGLGCVISPVVFWIFYKAYDIGMEEGYPAPYAKIYRGIALLGVNGWNQLPKYCLRFCLAFFLLAVAICALKEVAKARRWWVQDYIPSALGMAVPFFLGSFFTIDMCVGSIVLYLWSKSDRVRAHMFAPAVASGLICGDGIWSLPSSILSLINVNPPMCLRVFSADTNYQVEEFLWTLRNPAAT
;
A
#
# COMPACT_ATOMS: atom_id res chain seq x y z
N MET A 1 -5.47 -37.47 -19.21
CA MET A 1 -4.85 -36.23 -18.69
C MET A 1 -5.78 -35.49 -17.71
N GLU A 2 -7.07 -35.32 -18.01
CA GLU A 2 -8.03 -34.65 -17.09
C GLU A 2 -8.16 -35.28 -15.70
N GLY A 3 -8.10 -36.62 -15.57
CA GLY A 3 -8.14 -37.29 -14.27
C GLY A 3 -6.91 -37.07 -13.38
N SER A 4 -5.74 -36.80 -13.98
CA SER A 4 -4.50 -36.49 -13.25
C SER A 4 -4.48 -35.02 -12.80
N GLU A 5 -5.01 -34.11 -13.60
CA GLU A 5 -5.18 -32.69 -13.22
C GLU A 5 -6.28 -32.49 -12.16
N ALA A 6 -7.37 -33.26 -12.22
CA ALA A 6 -8.41 -33.23 -11.19
C ALA A 6 -7.89 -33.75 -9.85
N ALA A 7 -7.15 -34.86 -9.84
CA ALA A 7 -6.48 -35.38 -8.63
C ALA A 7 -5.41 -34.40 -8.10
N ALA A 8 -4.65 -33.73 -8.97
CA ALA A 8 -3.69 -32.69 -8.58
C ALA A 8 -4.38 -31.43 -8.00
N ARG A 9 -5.54 -31.03 -8.54
CA ARG A 9 -6.37 -29.92 -8.01
C ARG A 9 -7.03 -30.28 -6.68
N GLU A 10 -7.43 -31.53 -6.50
CA GLU A 10 -7.96 -32.02 -5.23
C GLU A 10 -6.89 -32.14 -4.14
N ALA A 11 -5.65 -32.43 -4.52
CA ALA A 11 -4.49 -32.52 -3.63
C ALA A 11 -3.93 -31.13 -3.22
N LEU A 12 -4.21 -30.07 -3.99
CA LEU A 12 -3.69 -28.71 -3.77
C LEU A 12 -4.47 -27.87 -2.73
N SER A 13 -5.54 -28.42 -2.16
CA SER A 13 -6.52 -27.64 -1.42
C SER A 13 -6.05 -27.37 0.01
N THR A 14 -5.70 -26.11 0.30
CA THR A 14 -5.35 -25.68 1.66
C THR A 14 -6.54 -25.93 2.58
N GLU A 15 -7.76 -25.66 2.13
CA GLU A 15 -8.92 -25.82 2.98
C GLU A 15 -9.28 -27.28 3.24
N LYS A 16 -8.94 -28.24 2.37
CA LYS A 16 -9.08 -29.68 2.69
C LYS A 16 -8.20 -30.09 3.87
N ALA A 17 -6.99 -29.53 4.00
CA ALA A 17 -6.12 -29.80 5.15
C ALA A 17 -6.78 -29.38 6.49
N PHE A 18 -7.67 -28.38 6.46
CA PHE A 18 -8.42 -27.88 7.62
C PHE A 18 -9.90 -28.34 7.63
N GLU A 19 -10.26 -29.39 6.90
CA GLU A 19 -11.65 -29.89 6.85
C GLU A 19 -12.13 -30.48 8.19
N GLY A 20 -11.24 -31.15 8.92
CA GLY A 20 -11.53 -31.72 10.23
C GLY A 20 -11.58 -30.70 11.38
N GLU A 21 -11.19 -29.44 11.15
CA GLU A 21 -11.15 -28.42 12.20
C GLU A 21 -12.44 -27.60 12.24
N ARG A 22 -12.99 -27.43 13.45
CA ARG A 22 -14.14 -26.55 13.67
C ARG A 22 -13.74 -25.10 13.44
N LEU A 23 -14.47 -24.42 12.55
CA LEU A 23 -14.34 -22.97 12.37
C LEU A 23 -14.94 -22.24 13.59
N PRO A 24 -14.16 -21.41 14.31
CA PRO A 24 -14.67 -20.62 15.43
C PRO A 24 -15.68 -19.59 14.94
N ALA A 25 -16.70 -19.30 15.76
CA ALA A 25 -17.64 -18.23 15.47
C ALA A 25 -16.91 -16.87 15.45
N TRP A 26 -17.46 -15.87 14.75
CA TRP A 26 -16.79 -14.56 14.60
C TRP A 26 -16.45 -13.90 15.95
N SER A 27 -17.30 -14.07 16.97
CA SER A 27 -17.07 -13.55 18.33
C SER A 27 -15.98 -14.32 19.10
N GLU A 28 -15.71 -15.57 18.72
CA GLU A 28 -14.65 -16.40 19.32
C GLU A 28 -13.28 -16.15 18.69
N GLN A 29 -13.25 -15.55 17.49
CA GLN A 29 -12.01 -15.17 16.79
C GLN A 29 -11.32 -13.96 17.43
N ILE A 30 -12.07 -13.13 18.16
CA ILE A 30 -11.54 -12.00 18.91
C ILE A 30 -11.47 -12.39 20.38
N THR A 31 -10.26 -12.44 20.94
CA THR A 31 -10.03 -12.86 22.32
C THR A 31 -9.36 -11.74 23.11
N VAL A 32 -9.42 -11.82 24.45
CA VAL A 32 -8.72 -10.84 25.29
C VAL A 32 -7.21 -10.87 25.04
N ARG A 33 -6.62 -12.06 24.92
CA ARG A 33 -5.18 -12.20 24.61
C ARG A 33 -4.84 -11.60 23.24
N SER A 34 -5.69 -11.75 22.23
CA SER A 34 -5.44 -11.16 20.91
C SER A 34 -5.42 -9.64 20.99
N VAL A 35 -6.30 -9.02 21.78
CA VAL A 35 -6.34 -7.56 21.98
C VAL A 35 -5.11 -7.05 22.74
N VAL A 36 -4.69 -7.75 23.80
CA VAL A 36 -3.48 -7.39 24.58
C VAL A 36 -2.23 -7.48 23.71
N VAL A 37 -2.03 -8.59 22.99
CA VAL A 37 -0.89 -8.76 22.09
C VAL A 37 -0.93 -7.73 20.96
N SER A 38 -2.12 -7.44 20.41
CA SER A 38 -2.27 -6.41 19.37
C SER A 38 -1.88 -5.02 19.87
N THR A 39 -2.23 -4.69 21.12
CA THR A 39 -1.91 -3.38 21.71
C THR A 39 -0.40 -3.23 21.93
N ALA A 40 0.24 -4.26 22.49
CA ALA A 40 1.69 -4.27 22.72
C ALA A 40 2.48 -4.20 21.41
N LEU A 41 2.13 -5.03 20.41
CA LEU A 41 2.78 -5.02 19.10
C LEU A 41 2.47 -3.74 18.31
N GLY A 42 1.23 -3.25 18.38
CA GLY A 42 0.81 -2.01 17.73
C GLY A 42 1.60 -0.80 18.25
N LEU A 43 1.81 -0.73 19.57
CA LEU A 43 2.68 0.27 20.20
C LEU A 43 4.11 0.16 19.68
N PHE A 44 4.70 -1.03 19.75
CA PHE A 44 6.07 -1.28 19.32
C PHE A 44 6.30 -0.91 17.84
N LEU A 45 5.44 -1.38 16.93
CA LEU A 45 5.59 -1.07 15.51
C LEU A 45 5.28 0.40 15.21
N SER A 46 4.40 1.07 15.97
CA SER A 46 4.15 2.51 15.81
C SER A 46 5.40 3.35 16.11
N PHE A 47 6.22 2.97 17.09
CA PHE A 47 7.52 3.63 17.34
C PHE A 47 8.47 3.50 16.15
N ILE A 48 8.54 2.30 15.55
CA ILE A 48 9.41 2.04 14.41
C ILE A 48 8.94 2.85 13.19
N VAL A 49 7.64 2.78 12.87
CA VAL A 49 7.04 3.52 11.76
C VAL A 49 7.24 5.03 11.96
N MET A 50 7.05 5.54 13.18
CA MET A 50 7.25 6.96 13.47
C MET A 50 8.69 7.41 13.17
N LYS A 51 9.70 6.68 13.66
CA LYS A 51 11.09 7.03 13.39
C LYS A 51 11.38 7.02 11.89
N LEU A 52 10.98 5.95 11.18
CA LEU A 52 11.20 5.85 9.74
C LEU A 52 10.51 6.99 8.96
N ASN A 53 9.30 7.38 9.38
CA ASN A 53 8.58 8.50 8.78
C ASN A 53 9.35 9.83 8.95
N LEU A 54 9.93 10.05 10.13
CA LEU A 54 10.68 11.27 10.45
C LEU A 54 12.10 11.31 9.85
N THR A 55 12.71 10.16 9.53
CA THR A 55 14.07 10.09 8.94
C THR A 55 14.04 9.97 7.42
N SER A 56 13.53 8.86 6.89
CA SER A 56 13.56 8.53 5.46
C SER A 56 12.26 8.86 4.76
N GLY A 57 11.14 8.91 5.50
CA GLY A 57 9.78 9.04 4.97
C GLY A 57 9.28 7.86 4.13
N ILE A 58 10.06 6.77 4.08
CA ILE A 58 9.69 5.53 3.39
C ILE A 58 9.52 4.45 4.45
N VAL A 59 8.33 3.86 4.49
CA VAL A 59 7.98 2.81 5.47
C VAL A 59 7.74 1.51 4.70
N PRO A 60 8.48 0.44 5.00
CA PRO A 60 8.26 -0.86 4.40
C PRO A 60 6.93 -1.46 4.89
N SER A 61 6.36 -2.41 4.13
CA SER A 61 5.18 -3.15 4.56
C SER A 61 5.49 -4.02 5.78
N LEU A 62 4.86 -3.73 6.92
CA LEU A 62 5.08 -4.46 8.17
C LEU A 62 4.11 -5.63 8.38
N ASN A 63 3.26 -5.95 7.40
CA ASN A 63 2.19 -6.95 7.50
C ASN A 63 2.71 -8.35 7.87
N MET A 64 3.82 -8.74 7.25
CA MET A 64 4.47 -10.04 7.51
C MET A 64 5.09 -10.09 8.90
N SER A 65 5.78 -9.02 9.29
CA SER A 65 6.39 -8.87 10.61
C SER A 65 5.32 -8.93 11.71
N ALA A 66 4.18 -8.26 11.50
CA ALA A 66 3.05 -8.32 12.42
C ALA A 66 2.49 -9.75 12.55
N GLY A 67 2.26 -10.46 11.44
CA GLY A 67 1.75 -11.84 11.47
C GLY A 67 2.71 -12.85 12.13
N LEU A 68 4.02 -12.72 11.90
CA LEU A 68 5.03 -13.57 12.52
C LEU A 68 5.17 -13.29 14.02
N LEU A 69 5.31 -12.01 14.41
CA LEU A 69 5.42 -11.62 15.81
C LEU A 69 4.15 -11.95 16.60
N ALA A 70 2.98 -11.78 15.98
CA ALA A 70 1.70 -12.21 16.54
C ALA A 70 1.71 -13.71 16.85
N PHE A 71 2.14 -14.54 15.90
CA PHE A 71 2.25 -15.98 16.12
C PHE A 71 3.16 -16.32 17.31
N PHE A 72 4.36 -15.75 17.35
CA PHE A 72 5.31 -16.02 18.44
C PHE A 72 4.78 -15.57 19.80
N LEU A 73 4.31 -14.33 19.93
CA LEU A 73 3.82 -13.82 21.22
C LEU A 73 2.58 -14.57 21.69
N MET A 74 1.65 -14.91 20.80
CA MET A 74 0.46 -15.68 21.14
C MET A 74 0.83 -17.10 21.59
N LYS A 75 1.78 -17.74 20.92
CA LYS A 75 2.25 -19.08 21.28
C LYS A 75 2.99 -19.09 22.62
N THR A 76 3.86 -18.10 22.84
CA THR A 76 4.55 -17.92 24.13
C THR A 76 3.55 -17.66 25.25
N TRP A 77 2.53 -16.84 25.00
CA TRP A 77 1.43 -16.61 25.95
C TRP A 77 0.67 -17.90 26.28
N THR A 78 0.29 -18.70 25.28
CA THR A 78 -0.40 -19.98 25.52
C THR A 78 0.45 -20.96 26.31
N SER A 79 1.73 -21.12 25.96
CA SER A 79 2.63 -22.03 26.66
C SER A 79 2.94 -21.56 28.08
N ALA A 80 2.98 -20.25 28.33
CA ALA A 80 3.14 -19.72 29.69
C ALA A 80 1.91 -20.04 30.55
N LEU A 81 0.69 -19.88 30.02
CA LEU A 81 -0.54 -20.23 30.73
C LEU A 81 -0.63 -21.73 31.03
N GLU A 82 -0.26 -22.58 30.07
CA GLU A 82 -0.21 -24.04 30.25
C GLU A 82 0.74 -24.42 31.39
N ARG A 83 1.91 -23.77 31.47
CA ARG A 83 2.87 -23.97 32.58
C ARG A 83 2.32 -23.49 33.92
N CYS A 84 1.45 -22.49 33.92
CA CYS A 84 0.76 -22.00 35.13
C CYS A 84 -0.48 -22.84 35.50
N GLY A 85 -0.73 -23.98 34.84
CA GLY A 85 -1.87 -24.87 35.12
C GLY A 85 -3.21 -24.38 34.57
N VAL A 86 -3.22 -23.34 33.73
CA VAL A 86 -4.41 -22.86 33.02
C VAL A 86 -4.36 -23.45 31.62
N PHE A 87 -5.39 -24.20 31.19
CA PHE A 87 -5.48 -24.70 29.81
C PHE A 87 -6.16 -23.64 28.93
N PRO A 88 -5.40 -22.82 28.17
CA PRO A 88 -6.00 -21.80 27.33
C PRO A 88 -6.72 -22.44 26.13
N LYS A 89 -7.69 -21.71 25.56
CA LYS A 89 -8.29 -22.11 24.28
C LYS A 89 -7.20 -22.25 23.19
N PRO A 90 -7.32 -23.23 22.27
CA PRO A 90 -6.36 -23.40 21.18
C PRO A 90 -6.16 -22.12 20.37
N PHE A 91 -4.92 -21.82 20.01
CA PHE A 91 -4.59 -20.66 19.17
C PHE A 91 -4.84 -21.00 17.70
N THR A 92 -5.75 -20.26 17.07
CA THR A 92 -6.23 -20.53 15.70
C THR A 92 -5.63 -19.58 14.67
N ARG A 93 -5.65 -19.96 13.39
CA ARG A 93 -5.21 -19.08 12.29
C ARG A 93 -6.06 -17.81 12.17
N GLN A 94 -7.34 -17.89 12.52
CA GLN A 94 -8.26 -16.74 12.49
C GLN A 94 -7.90 -15.73 13.57
N GLU A 95 -7.57 -16.21 14.77
CA GLU A 95 -7.10 -15.36 15.86
C GLU A 95 -5.75 -14.68 15.51
N ASN A 96 -4.82 -15.40 14.87
CA ASN A 96 -3.58 -14.80 14.37
C ASN A 96 -3.84 -13.70 13.33
N THR A 97 -4.75 -13.96 12.39
CA THR A 97 -5.18 -12.97 11.40
C THR A 97 -5.78 -11.73 12.08
N VAL A 98 -6.64 -11.92 13.09
CA VAL A 98 -7.22 -10.83 13.90
C VAL A 98 -6.16 -9.96 14.56
N VAL A 99 -5.11 -10.58 15.15
CA VAL A 99 -3.99 -9.83 15.75
C VAL A 99 -3.25 -9.05 14.68
N GLN A 100 -2.88 -9.68 13.56
CA GLN A 100 -2.17 -9.01 12.47
C GLN A 100 -2.95 -7.80 11.94
N THR A 101 -4.23 -7.96 11.63
CA THR A 101 -5.10 -6.86 11.16
C THR A 101 -5.13 -5.70 12.16
N CYS A 102 -5.30 -5.99 13.45
CA CYS A 102 -5.34 -4.96 14.50
C CYS A 102 -4.00 -4.21 14.64
N VAL A 103 -2.88 -4.94 14.63
CA VAL A 103 -1.53 -4.37 14.72
C VAL A 103 -1.21 -3.47 13.53
N ILE A 104 -1.54 -3.92 12.31
CA ILE A 104 -1.29 -3.17 11.08
C ILE A 104 -2.18 -1.95 10.97
N SER A 105 -3.45 -2.07 11.34
CA SER A 105 -4.34 -0.90 11.44
C SER A 105 -3.78 0.14 12.39
N CYS A 106 -3.25 -0.29 13.54
CA CYS A 106 -2.64 0.61 14.53
C CYS A 106 -1.39 1.30 13.98
N SER A 107 -0.44 0.55 13.39
CA SER A 107 0.81 1.10 12.90
C SER A 107 0.65 1.89 11.60
N SER A 108 -0.34 1.58 10.77
CA SER A 108 -0.68 2.33 9.55
C SER A 108 -1.09 3.78 9.87
N ILE A 109 -1.73 4.04 11.02
CA ILE A 109 -2.02 5.40 11.47
C ILE A 109 -0.73 6.20 11.75
N ALA A 110 0.36 5.57 12.19
CA ALA A 110 1.65 6.25 12.35
C ALA A 110 2.26 6.72 11.01
N PHE A 111 1.86 6.10 9.89
CA PHE A 111 2.24 6.52 8.55
C PHE A 111 1.23 7.52 7.96
N SER A 112 -0.04 7.12 7.88
CA SER A 112 -1.12 7.88 7.25
C SER A 112 -1.60 9.09 8.05
N GLY A 113 -1.32 9.13 9.35
CA GLY A 113 -1.67 10.21 10.27
C GLY A 113 -0.86 11.50 10.11
N GLY A 114 0.09 11.54 9.16
CA GLY A 114 0.68 12.80 8.71
C GLY A 114 1.80 13.38 9.55
N PHE A 115 2.32 12.61 10.50
CA PHE A 115 3.29 13.07 11.49
C PHE A 115 4.65 13.50 10.92
N GLY A 116 5.11 12.89 9.81
CA GLY A 116 6.29 13.33 9.04
C GLY A 116 5.95 14.08 7.75
N THR A 117 4.67 14.38 7.49
CA THR A 117 4.18 14.97 6.24
C THR A 117 3.29 16.18 6.50
N TYR A 118 1.97 16.05 6.37
CA TYR A 118 1.05 17.19 6.34
C TYR A 118 0.80 17.84 7.70
N ILE A 119 0.82 17.11 8.82
CA ILE A 119 0.64 17.72 10.15
C ILE A 119 1.87 18.55 10.50
N LEU A 120 3.06 17.98 10.33
CA LEU A 120 4.30 18.70 10.61
C LEU A 120 4.52 19.85 9.60
N GLY A 121 4.05 19.71 8.36
CA GLY A 121 4.07 20.78 7.35
C GLY A 121 3.27 22.03 7.73
N MET A 122 2.32 21.92 8.67
CA MET A 122 1.58 23.08 9.22
C MET A 122 2.37 23.83 10.30
N SER A 123 3.36 23.19 10.93
CA SER A 123 4.09 23.75 12.07
C SER A 123 4.92 24.98 11.71
N LYS A 124 5.17 25.83 12.72
CA LYS A 124 5.97 27.03 12.58
C LYS A 124 7.42 26.72 12.20
N LYS A 125 8.01 25.67 12.79
CA LYS A 125 9.39 25.24 12.50
C LYS A 125 9.60 24.95 11.02
N ILE A 126 8.67 24.24 10.38
CA ILE A 126 8.75 23.98 8.94
C ILE A 126 8.45 25.24 8.13
N ALA A 127 7.54 26.09 8.62
CA ALA A 127 7.19 27.34 7.96
C ALA A 127 8.34 28.33 7.85
N GLU A 128 9.18 28.45 8.88
CA GLU A 128 10.34 29.36 8.93
C GLU A 128 11.36 29.13 7.80
N GLY A 129 11.38 27.93 7.21
CA GLY A 129 12.23 27.62 6.05
C GLY A 129 11.70 28.09 4.69
N PHE A 130 10.57 28.82 4.63
CA PHE A 130 9.96 29.32 3.40
C PHE A 130 9.71 30.84 3.49
N ASP A 131 9.92 31.57 2.40
CA ASP A 131 9.81 33.05 2.36
C ASP A 131 8.43 33.59 2.77
N GLU A 132 7.36 32.80 2.60
CA GLU A 132 5.99 33.14 3.02
C GLU A 132 5.72 32.95 4.53
N ALA A 133 6.78 32.77 5.33
CA ALA A 133 6.72 32.73 6.79
C ALA A 133 6.34 34.11 7.35
N LYS A 134 5.04 34.39 7.58
CA LYS A 134 4.58 35.35 8.62
C LYS A 134 3.08 35.44 8.87
N THR A 135 2.20 35.06 7.95
CA THR A 135 0.75 35.18 8.25
C THR A 135 0.34 34.05 9.19
N SER A 136 -0.04 34.40 10.42
CA SER A 136 -0.44 33.46 11.48
C SER A 136 -1.56 32.50 11.04
N ILE A 137 -2.34 32.86 10.02
CA ILE A 137 -3.43 32.05 9.47
C ILE A 137 -2.96 30.80 8.69
N ASN A 138 -1.73 30.79 8.17
CA ASN A 138 -1.13 29.69 7.38
C ASN A 138 -0.13 28.83 8.18
N VAL A 139 -0.19 28.93 9.51
CA VAL A 139 0.63 28.15 10.44
C VAL A 139 -0.29 27.60 11.52
N GLU A 140 -0.16 26.31 11.82
CA GLU A 140 -0.92 25.66 12.87
C GLU A 140 0.00 24.67 13.60
N GLU A 141 0.20 24.89 14.90
CA GLU A 141 1.06 24.04 15.72
C GLU A 141 0.37 22.70 16.04
N PRO A 142 1.09 21.57 15.93
CA PRO A 142 0.56 20.29 16.35
C PRO A 142 0.19 20.32 17.83
N SER A 143 -1.00 19.82 18.17
CA SER A 143 -1.39 19.60 19.56
C SER A 143 -2.00 18.22 19.71
N LEU A 144 -1.64 17.53 20.78
CA LEU A 144 -2.00 16.13 20.99
C LEU A 144 -3.51 15.90 20.88
N GLY A 145 -4.31 16.69 21.60
CA GLY A 145 -5.78 16.56 21.59
C GLY A 145 -6.42 16.81 20.22
N ARG A 146 -5.94 17.81 19.48
CA ARG A 146 -6.47 18.11 18.13
C ARG A 146 -6.11 17.03 17.13
N ILE A 147 -4.90 16.50 17.19
CA ILE A 147 -4.47 15.42 16.29
C ILE A 147 -5.26 14.14 16.58
N ILE A 148 -5.43 13.76 17.86
CA ILE A 148 -6.25 12.60 18.23
C ILE A 148 -7.68 12.78 17.69
N ALA A 149 -8.32 13.92 17.97
CA ALA A 149 -9.68 14.19 17.50
C ALA A 149 -9.77 14.14 15.97
N PHE A 150 -8.82 14.76 15.27
CA PHE A 150 -8.76 14.74 13.80
C PHE A 150 -8.63 13.31 13.25
N LEU A 151 -7.72 12.49 13.79
CA LEU A 151 -7.52 11.12 13.31
C LEU A 151 -8.75 10.24 13.54
N PHE A 152 -9.46 10.39 14.66
CA PHE A 152 -10.73 9.69 14.89
C PHE A 152 -11.80 10.06 13.85
N LEU A 153 -11.88 11.33 13.46
CA LEU A 153 -12.87 11.80 12.47
C LEU A 153 -12.59 11.31 11.05
N VAL A 154 -11.31 11.23 10.65
CA VAL A 154 -10.94 10.91 9.27
C VAL A 154 -10.70 9.42 9.03
N SER A 155 -10.13 8.70 9.99
CA SER A 155 -9.67 7.31 9.80
C SER A 155 -10.83 6.30 9.76
N PHE A 156 -11.85 6.50 10.61
CA PHE A 156 -12.99 5.59 10.71
C PHE A 156 -13.90 5.65 9.48
N VAL A 157 -13.99 6.80 8.81
CA VAL A 157 -14.87 6.97 7.65
C VAL A 157 -14.42 6.09 6.47
N GLY A 158 -13.11 5.94 6.28
CA GLY A 158 -12.56 5.04 5.26
C GLY A 158 -13.01 3.59 5.41
N LEU A 159 -13.12 3.10 6.66
CA LEU A 159 -13.57 1.75 6.95
C LEU A 159 -14.98 1.48 6.41
N PHE A 160 -15.91 2.41 6.61
CA PHE A 160 -17.29 2.23 6.17
C PHE A 160 -17.50 2.47 4.68
N SER A 161 -16.66 3.31 4.05
CA SER A 161 -16.78 3.66 2.63
C SER A 161 -16.63 2.46 1.68
N ILE A 162 -15.79 1.48 2.06
CA ILE A 162 -15.36 0.40 1.16
C ILE A 162 -16.01 -0.95 1.47
N VAL A 163 -16.65 -1.09 2.63
CA VAL A 163 -17.34 -2.34 3.04
C VAL A 163 -18.33 -2.86 1.99
N PRO A 164 -19.16 -2.03 1.32
CA PRO A 164 -20.06 -2.52 0.27
C PRO A 164 -19.32 -3.12 -0.93
N LEU A 165 -18.11 -2.64 -1.22
CA LEU A 165 -17.33 -2.99 -2.40
C LEU A 165 -16.48 -4.26 -2.19
N ARG A 166 -16.34 -4.75 -0.96
CA ARG A 166 -15.51 -5.93 -0.63
C ARG A 166 -15.84 -7.18 -1.46
N LYS A 167 -17.13 -7.43 -1.74
CA LYS A 167 -17.55 -8.58 -2.54
C LYS A 167 -17.07 -8.45 -3.98
N ILE A 168 -17.19 -7.25 -4.53
CA ILE A 168 -16.81 -6.96 -5.91
C ILE A 168 -15.29 -7.13 -6.04
N MET A 169 -14.51 -6.59 -5.11
CA MET A 169 -13.05 -6.60 -5.19
C MET A 169 -12.45 -7.99 -4.92
N ILE A 170 -12.93 -8.70 -3.90
CA ILE A 170 -12.36 -10.00 -3.49
C ILE A 170 -12.95 -11.17 -4.27
N ILE A 171 -14.26 -11.20 -4.52
CA ILE A 171 -14.93 -12.34 -5.17
C ILE A 171 -15.09 -12.12 -6.67
N SER A 172 -15.63 -10.98 -7.11
CA SER A 172 -15.94 -10.76 -8.53
C SER A 172 -14.69 -10.48 -9.37
N TYR A 173 -13.86 -9.52 -8.95
CA TYR A 173 -12.61 -9.18 -9.63
C TYR A 173 -11.42 -10.05 -9.23
N LYS A 174 -11.54 -10.82 -8.13
CA LYS A 174 -10.49 -11.72 -7.63
C LYS A 174 -9.13 -11.03 -7.53
N LEU A 175 -9.12 -9.78 -7.10
CA LEU A 175 -7.88 -9.01 -6.95
C LEU A 175 -6.90 -9.76 -6.05
N THR A 176 -5.62 -9.70 -6.41
CA THR A 176 -4.59 -10.53 -5.79
C THR A 176 -4.23 -10.00 -4.42
N TYR A 177 -4.05 -8.68 -4.24
CA TYR A 177 -3.44 -8.08 -3.05
C TYR A 177 -2.20 -8.88 -2.60
N PRO A 178 -1.09 -8.79 -3.34
CA PRO A 178 0.08 -9.66 -3.14
C PRO A 178 0.57 -9.74 -1.69
N SER A 179 0.69 -8.60 -1.00
CA SER A 179 1.04 -8.54 0.42
C SER A 179 0.03 -9.27 1.30
N GLY A 180 -1.28 -9.03 1.13
CA GLY A 180 -2.31 -9.74 1.91
C GLY A 180 -2.33 -11.25 1.63
N SER A 181 -2.12 -11.64 0.37
CA SER A 181 -2.02 -13.05 -0.02
C SER A 181 -0.82 -13.75 0.59
N ALA A 182 0.37 -13.12 0.55
CA ALA A 182 1.56 -13.68 1.16
C ALA A 182 1.45 -13.75 2.70
N THR A 183 0.78 -12.78 3.34
CA THR A 183 0.51 -12.83 4.80
C THR A 183 -0.40 -14.00 5.14
N ALA A 184 -1.45 -14.23 4.35
CA ALA A 184 -2.33 -15.38 4.57
C ALA A 184 -1.61 -16.72 4.38
N HIS A 185 -0.75 -16.84 3.36
CA HIS A 185 0.06 -18.05 3.16
C HIS A 185 1.01 -18.30 4.32
N LEU A 186 1.65 -17.24 4.85
CA LEU A 186 2.50 -17.33 6.03
C LEU A 186 1.70 -17.79 7.26
N ILE A 187 0.55 -17.17 7.55
CA ILE A 187 -0.30 -17.54 8.69
C ILE A 187 -0.78 -19.00 8.57
N ASN A 188 -1.29 -19.39 7.40
CA ASN A 188 -1.73 -20.78 7.15
C ASN A 188 -0.58 -21.78 7.36
N SER A 189 0.66 -21.41 7.00
CA SER A 189 1.82 -22.28 7.19
C SER A 189 2.13 -22.56 8.66
N PHE A 190 1.94 -21.60 9.56
CA PHE A 190 2.19 -21.79 11.00
C PHE A 190 1.17 -22.69 11.69
N HIS A 191 -0.05 -22.76 11.15
CA HIS A 191 -1.16 -23.50 11.72
C HIS A 191 -1.45 -24.82 10.98
N THR A 192 -0.62 -25.23 10.02
CA THR A 192 -0.85 -26.46 9.24
C THR A 192 -0.88 -27.71 10.15
N PRO A 193 -1.94 -28.54 10.12
CA PRO A 193 -2.09 -29.68 11.02
C PRO A 193 -1.12 -30.83 10.74
N GLN A 194 -0.79 -31.59 11.79
CA GLN A 194 0.12 -32.74 11.73
C GLN A 194 -0.53 -33.89 10.94
N GLY A 195 0.02 -34.20 9.75
CA GLY A 195 -0.48 -35.27 8.87
C GLY A 195 -0.68 -34.86 7.40
N ALA A 196 -0.74 -33.56 7.11
CA ALA A 196 -0.85 -33.05 5.74
C ALA A 196 0.51 -33.02 5.03
N ILE A 197 0.93 -34.16 4.45
CA ILE A 197 2.27 -34.35 3.82
C ILE A 197 2.60 -33.27 2.78
N GLN A 198 1.65 -32.92 1.90
CA GLN A 198 1.87 -31.91 0.86
C GLN A 198 1.87 -30.48 1.42
N ALA A 199 1.00 -30.17 2.38
CA ALA A 199 1.05 -28.88 3.06
C ALA A 199 2.40 -28.70 3.77
N LYS A 200 2.95 -29.76 4.38
CA LYS A 200 4.30 -29.76 4.97
C LYS A 200 5.39 -29.47 3.94
N GLN A 201 5.27 -29.98 2.70
CA GLN A 201 6.21 -29.64 1.62
C GLN A 201 6.10 -28.17 1.19
N GLN A 202 4.89 -27.64 1.04
CA GLN A 202 4.66 -26.22 0.75
C GLN A 202 5.23 -25.32 1.87
N VAL A 203 4.99 -25.66 3.14
CA VAL A 203 5.57 -24.96 4.29
C VAL A 203 7.10 -25.03 4.27
N SER A 204 7.68 -26.20 3.96
CA SER A 204 9.14 -26.33 3.86
C SER A 204 9.74 -25.45 2.78
N ILE A 205 9.11 -25.38 1.60
CA ILE A 205 9.57 -24.53 0.49
C ILE A 205 9.39 -23.05 0.82
N LEU A 206 8.27 -22.67 1.44
CA LEU A 206 8.05 -21.32 1.95
C LEU A 206 9.15 -20.93 2.94
N PHE A 207 9.48 -21.82 3.90
CA PHE A 207 10.52 -21.54 4.88
C PHE A 207 11.93 -21.46 4.26
N LYS A 208 12.24 -22.30 3.28
CA LYS A 208 13.54 -22.24 2.56
C LYS A 208 13.71 -20.94 1.79
N SER A 209 12.67 -20.54 1.04
CA SER A 209 12.67 -19.26 0.31
C SER A 209 12.67 -18.06 1.26
N PHE A 210 11.95 -18.16 2.37
CA PHE A 210 11.98 -17.20 3.48
C PHE A 210 13.38 -16.97 4.03
N VAL A 211 14.07 -18.05 4.45
CA VAL A 211 15.43 -17.95 5.00
C VAL A 211 16.40 -17.42 3.94
N GLY A 212 16.31 -17.90 2.70
CA GLY A 212 17.14 -17.41 1.60
C GLY A 212 16.98 -15.91 1.37
N SER A 213 15.73 -15.44 1.34
CA SER A 213 15.42 -14.02 1.18
C SER A 213 15.85 -13.17 2.37
N PHE A 214 15.65 -13.64 3.60
CA PHE A 214 16.08 -12.94 4.81
C PHE A 214 17.61 -12.78 4.84
N LEU A 215 18.35 -13.85 4.53
CA LEU A 215 19.81 -13.82 4.47
C LEU A 215 20.31 -12.92 3.33
N TRP A 216 19.60 -12.89 2.20
CA TRP A 216 19.90 -11.99 1.11
C TRP A 216 19.75 -10.52 1.50
N SER A 217 18.65 -10.15 2.17
CA SER A 217 18.43 -8.78 2.64
C SER A 217 19.41 -8.38 3.75
N LEU A 218 19.75 -9.31 4.65
CA LEU A 218 20.86 -9.15 5.60
C LEU A 218 22.18 -8.88 4.89
N PHE A 219 22.52 -9.67 3.88
CA PHE A 219 23.72 -9.49 3.09
C PHE A 219 23.75 -8.12 2.39
N GLN A 220 22.65 -7.72 1.75
CA GLN A 220 22.54 -6.40 1.13
C GLN A 220 22.72 -5.26 2.12
N TRP A 221 22.17 -5.40 3.33
CA TRP A 221 22.27 -4.40 4.37
C TRP A 221 23.73 -4.06 4.67
N PHE A 222 24.65 -5.05 4.70
CA PHE A 222 26.08 -4.81 4.95
C PHE A 222 26.73 -3.78 4.00
N TYR A 223 26.22 -3.62 2.78
CA TYR A 223 26.78 -2.76 1.72
C TYR A 223 26.03 -1.43 1.54
N SER A 224 25.03 -1.16 2.38
CA SER A 224 24.13 -0.01 2.25
C SER A 224 24.54 1.20 3.11
N ALA A 225 25.84 1.38 3.39
CA ALA A 225 26.34 2.45 4.26
C ALA A 225 26.26 3.85 3.62
N GLY A 226 25.05 4.39 3.51
CA GLY A 226 24.79 5.76 3.09
C GLY A 226 23.95 5.92 1.83
N PRO A 227 23.64 7.16 1.44
CA PRO A 227 22.79 7.46 0.28
C PRO A 227 23.46 7.05 -1.03
N GLY A 228 22.74 6.26 -1.83
CA GLY A 228 23.25 5.75 -3.11
C GLY A 228 24.27 4.62 -2.99
N CYS A 229 24.32 3.96 -1.81
CA CYS A 229 25.13 2.79 -1.55
C CYS A 229 24.28 1.51 -1.54
N GLY A 230 24.87 0.40 -1.98
CA GLY A 230 24.29 -0.94 -1.89
C GLY A 230 23.83 -1.50 -3.23
N PHE A 231 23.35 -2.75 -3.18
CA PHE A 231 22.83 -3.45 -4.36
C PHE A 231 21.61 -2.76 -4.98
N SER A 232 20.83 -2.05 -4.17
CA SER A 232 19.71 -1.21 -4.60
C SER A 232 20.12 -0.01 -5.47
N SER A 233 21.41 0.30 -5.55
CA SER A 233 21.97 1.37 -6.39
C SER A 233 22.89 0.83 -7.48
N PHE A 234 22.83 -0.47 -7.76
CA PHE A 234 23.71 -1.12 -8.73
C PHE A 234 23.26 -0.83 -10.17
N PRO A 235 24.12 -0.28 -11.05
CA PRO A 235 23.76 0.10 -12.41
C PRO A 235 23.74 -1.12 -13.36
N THR A 236 22.80 -2.06 -13.18
CA THR A 236 22.73 -3.34 -13.90
C THR A 236 22.76 -3.21 -15.43
N PHE A 237 22.15 -2.16 -15.98
CA PHE A 237 22.07 -1.90 -17.42
C PHE A 237 22.96 -0.74 -17.88
N GLY A 238 23.95 -0.36 -17.07
CA GLY A 238 24.86 0.76 -17.32
C GLY A 238 24.41 2.08 -16.66
N MET A 239 25.33 3.05 -16.62
CA MET A 239 25.15 4.31 -15.87
C MET A 239 24.04 5.20 -16.44
N GLU A 240 23.84 5.19 -17.76
CA GLU A 240 22.78 5.99 -18.39
C GLU A 240 21.39 5.44 -18.07
N ALA A 241 21.22 4.12 -18.13
CA ALA A 241 20.00 3.45 -17.71
C ALA A 241 19.73 3.70 -16.20
N TYR A 242 20.76 3.60 -15.37
CA TYR A 242 20.69 3.89 -13.94
C TYR A 242 20.22 5.33 -13.65
N ARG A 243 20.74 6.34 -14.36
CA ARG A 243 20.28 7.75 -14.24
C ARG A 243 18.81 7.91 -14.59
N ARG A 244 18.29 7.07 -15.50
CA ARG A 244 16.88 6.98 -15.87
C ARG A 244 16.08 6.01 -14.99
N ARG A 245 16.63 5.57 -13.86
CA ARG A 245 16.02 4.63 -12.90
C ARG A 245 15.82 3.20 -13.44
N PHE A 246 16.40 2.84 -14.59
CA PHE A 246 16.36 1.47 -15.11
C PHE A 246 17.54 0.67 -14.56
N PHE A 247 17.30 -0.04 -13.47
CA PHE A 247 18.24 -0.97 -12.85
C PHE A 247 17.46 -2.04 -12.08
N PHE A 248 18.13 -3.16 -11.79
CA PHE A 248 17.58 -4.21 -10.93
C PHE A 248 17.90 -3.86 -9.49
N ASP A 249 16.88 -3.70 -8.64
CA ASP A 249 17.02 -3.29 -7.23
C ASP A 249 17.46 -4.47 -6.34
N PHE A 250 17.46 -5.69 -6.91
CA PHE A 250 17.73 -6.95 -6.22
C PHE A 250 16.79 -7.20 -5.03
N SER A 251 15.58 -6.61 -5.02
CA SER A 251 14.62 -6.83 -3.95
C SER A 251 13.88 -8.15 -4.16
N ALA A 252 14.08 -9.07 -3.21
CA ALA A 252 13.35 -10.34 -3.22
C ALA A 252 11.84 -10.11 -3.03
N THR A 253 11.43 -9.05 -2.32
CA THR A 253 10.02 -8.64 -2.24
C THR A 253 9.44 -8.37 -3.62
N TYR A 254 10.06 -7.51 -4.44
CA TYR A 254 9.52 -7.19 -5.76
C TYR A 254 9.51 -8.38 -6.71
N VAL A 255 10.53 -9.24 -6.65
CA VAL A 255 10.54 -10.50 -7.40
C VAL A 255 9.39 -11.41 -6.96
N GLY A 256 9.16 -11.56 -5.65
CA GLY A 256 8.05 -12.35 -5.11
C GLY A 256 6.67 -11.77 -5.47
N VAL A 257 6.48 -10.45 -5.36
CA VAL A 257 5.26 -9.76 -5.82
C VAL A 257 5.06 -10.00 -7.32
N GLY A 258 6.13 -9.93 -8.12
CA GLY A 258 6.12 -10.24 -9.55
C GLY A 258 5.72 -11.67 -9.91
N MET A 259 5.95 -12.64 -9.00
CA MET A 259 5.48 -14.02 -9.15
C MET A 259 4.00 -14.19 -8.79
N ILE A 260 3.43 -13.34 -7.92
CA ILE A 260 2.02 -13.41 -7.50
C ILE A 260 1.12 -12.59 -8.45
N CYS A 261 1.60 -11.42 -8.88
CA CYS A 261 0.86 -10.53 -9.77
C CYS A 261 0.63 -11.18 -11.14
N PRO A 262 -0.54 -10.92 -11.77
CA PRO A 262 -0.76 -11.32 -13.15
C PRO A 262 0.32 -10.71 -14.07
N TYR A 263 0.86 -11.51 -15.00
CA TYR A 263 1.91 -11.06 -15.92
C TYR A 263 1.53 -9.77 -16.65
N ILE A 264 0.26 -9.60 -17.02
CA ILE A 264 -0.24 -8.41 -17.69
C ILE A 264 -0.01 -7.14 -16.87
N ILE A 265 -0.09 -7.21 -15.54
CA ILE A 265 0.17 -6.07 -14.66
C ILE A 265 1.66 -5.74 -14.66
N ASN A 266 2.53 -6.74 -14.55
CA ASN A 266 3.98 -6.53 -14.56
C ASN A 266 4.48 -5.98 -15.89
N PHE A 267 3.96 -6.48 -17.02
CA PHE A 267 4.23 -5.90 -18.33
C PHE A 267 3.66 -4.48 -18.48
N SER A 268 2.49 -4.20 -17.90
CA SER A 268 1.93 -2.84 -17.90
C SER A 268 2.78 -1.87 -17.10
N LEU A 269 3.32 -2.31 -15.95
CA LEU A 269 4.28 -1.56 -15.15
C LEU A 269 5.55 -1.29 -15.96
N LEU A 270 6.12 -2.29 -16.63
CA LEU A 270 7.29 -2.10 -17.48
C LEU A 270 7.02 -1.15 -18.66
N LEU A 271 5.87 -1.27 -19.32
CA LEU A 271 5.46 -0.37 -20.38
C LEU A 271 5.32 1.07 -19.86
N GLY A 272 4.70 1.24 -18.68
CA GLY A 272 4.61 2.52 -17.99
C GLY A 272 5.98 3.13 -17.69
N SER A 273 6.93 2.31 -17.24
CA SER A 273 8.33 2.70 -17.03
C SER A 273 9.01 3.19 -18.30
N VAL A 274 8.89 2.45 -19.40
CA VAL A 274 9.46 2.82 -20.70
C VAL A 274 8.87 4.13 -21.22
N VAL A 275 7.55 4.29 -21.15
CA VAL A 275 6.88 5.52 -21.60
C VAL A 275 7.29 6.71 -20.73
N SER A 276 7.32 6.56 -19.40
CA SER A 276 7.61 7.65 -18.48
C SER A 276 9.10 7.98 -18.40
N TRP A 277 9.90 7.11 -17.80
CA TRP A 277 11.32 7.35 -17.54
C TRP A 277 12.22 7.10 -18.75
N GLY A 278 11.76 6.28 -19.71
CA GLY A 278 12.51 6.01 -20.94
C GLY A 278 12.38 7.11 -21.99
N LEU A 279 11.17 7.66 -22.17
CA LEU A 279 10.84 8.57 -23.27
C LEU A 279 10.39 9.95 -22.80
N MET A 280 9.35 10.01 -21.96
CA MET A 280 8.64 11.26 -21.67
C MET A 280 9.43 12.20 -20.75
N TRP A 281 9.98 11.71 -19.63
CA TRP A 281 10.77 12.55 -18.73
C TRP A 281 12.04 13.10 -19.37
N PRO A 282 12.84 12.29 -20.11
CA PRO A 282 13.97 12.82 -20.88
C PRO A 282 13.55 13.86 -21.93
N TYR A 283 12.40 13.67 -22.58
CA TYR A 283 11.87 14.63 -23.54
C TYR A 283 11.48 15.95 -22.86
N ILE A 284 10.75 15.90 -21.74
CA ILE A 284 10.37 17.10 -20.98
C ILE A 284 11.62 17.79 -20.42
N GLU A 285 12.61 17.03 -19.97
CA GLU A 285 13.89 17.54 -19.50
C GLU A 285 14.67 18.27 -20.60
N SER A 286 14.60 17.80 -21.86
CA SER A 286 15.16 18.53 -23.01
C SER A 286 14.51 19.89 -23.28
N LYS A 287 13.34 20.16 -22.68
CA LYS A 287 12.61 21.43 -22.76
C LYS A 287 12.75 22.31 -21.51
N ARG A 288 13.71 21.98 -20.64
CA ARG A 288 14.11 22.81 -19.49
C ARG A 288 14.51 24.21 -19.97
N GLY A 289 14.05 25.25 -19.26
CA GLY A 289 14.18 26.67 -19.64
C GLY A 289 13.04 27.19 -20.54
N LEU A 290 12.32 26.34 -21.26
CA LEU A 290 11.17 26.73 -22.09
C LEU A 290 9.82 26.44 -21.42
N TRP A 291 9.69 25.21 -20.89
CA TRP A 291 8.44 24.70 -20.32
C TRP A 291 8.37 24.88 -18.80
N TYR A 292 9.53 24.93 -18.16
CA TYR A 292 9.72 25.22 -16.74
C TYR A 292 11.12 25.81 -16.55
N ASP A 293 11.31 26.54 -15.45
CA ASP A 293 12.56 27.26 -15.18
C ASP A 293 13.76 26.28 -15.08
N ALA A 294 14.87 26.70 -15.68
CA ALA A 294 16.10 25.94 -15.72
C ALA A 294 16.79 25.86 -14.37
N GLU A 295 16.60 26.80 -13.45
CA GLU A 295 17.31 26.79 -12.17
C GLU A 295 16.65 25.91 -11.11
N LEU A 296 15.43 25.42 -11.38
CA LEU A 296 14.67 24.65 -10.41
C LEU A 296 15.28 23.26 -10.12
N PRO A 297 15.32 22.85 -8.85
CA PRO A 297 15.73 21.49 -8.48
C PRO A 297 14.71 20.47 -8.99
N ARG A 298 15.17 19.24 -9.29
CA ARG A 298 14.30 18.16 -9.78
C ARG A 298 13.15 17.82 -8.83
N SER A 299 13.28 18.10 -7.53
CA SER A 299 12.23 17.90 -6.53
C SER A 299 11.13 18.97 -6.56
N SER A 300 11.35 20.10 -7.25
CA SER A 300 10.39 21.19 -7.34
C SER A 300 9.18 20.80 -8.19
N LEU A 301 7.99 21.09 -7.66
CA LEU A 301 6.73 20.93 -8.38
C LEU A 301 6.54 21.91 -9.53
N HIS A 302 7.27 23.03 -9.53
CA HIS A 302 7.34 23.93 -10.69
C HIS A 302 8.14 23.33 -11.84
N GLY A 303 8.91 22.27 -11.59
CA GLY A 303 9.73 21.59 -12.59
C GLY A 303 9.19 20.21 -12.98
N LEU A 304 10.11 19.29 -13.27
CA LEU A 304 9.79 17.94 -13.75
C LEU A 304 8.87 17.16 -12.79
N ASN A 305 9.04 17.32 -11.47
CA ASN A 305 8.24 16.61 -10.47
C ASN A 305 6.74 16.94 -10.54
N GLY A 306 6.39 18.16 -10.97
CA GLY A 306 5.00 18.55 -11.20
C GLY A 306 4.34 17.64 -12.25
N TYR A 307 4.98 17.46 -13.41
CA TYR A 307 4.47 16.55 -14.44
C TYR A 307 4.39 15.11 -13.95
N GLN A 308 5.41 14.63 -13.23
CA GLN A 308 5.47 13.25 -12.71
C GLN A 308 4.28 12.93 -11.80
N ILE A 309 4.00 13.79 -10.84
CA ILE A 309 2.93 13.59 -9.86
C ILE A 309 1.55 13.71 -10.53
N PHE A 310 1.30 14.79 -11.27
CA PHE A 310 -0.04 15.07 -11.76
C PHE A 310 -0.46 14.18 -12.93
N ILE A 311 0.45 13.82 -13.84
CA ILE A 311 0.14 12.89 -14.94
C ILE A 311 -0.18 11.50 -14.37
N SER A 312 0.61 11.02 -13.38
CA SER A 312 0.34 9.76 -12.70
C SER A 312 -1.04 9.76 -12.04
N ILE A 313 -1.37 10.79 -11.26
CA ILE A 313 -2.68 10.96 -10.62
C ILE A 313 -3.81 10.96 -11.67
N ALA A 314 -3.65 11.68 -12.77
CA ALA A 314 -4.66 11.75 -13.82
C ALA A 314 -4.94 10.38 -14.46
N MET A 315 -3.90 9.57 -14.71
CA MET A 315 -4.09 8.21 -15.21
C MET A 315 -4.79 7.30 -14.20
N ILE A 316 -4.38 7.36 -12.94
CA ILE A 316 -4.97 6.55 -11.84
C ILE A 316 -6.46 6.88 -11.69
N ILE A 317 -6.81 8.17 -11.67
CA ILE A 317 -8.20 8.60 -11.56
C ILE A 317 -8.99 8.21 -12.81
N GLY A 318 -8.41 8.32 -14.01
CA GLY A 318 -9.06 7.90 -15.25
C GLY A 318 -9.45 6.42 -15.25
N ASP A 319 -8.50 5.54 -14.91
CA ASP A 319 -8.75 4.10 -14.79
C ASP A 319 -9.76 3.78 -13.68
N GLY A 320 -9.53 4.32 -12.48
CA GLY A 320 -10.37 4.03 -11.33
C GLY A 320 -11.79 4.54 -11.49
N LEU A 321 -11.99 5.74 -12.05
CA LEU A 321 -13.31 6.32 -12.30
C LEU A 321 -14.08 5.53 -13.37
N PHE A 322 -13.40 5.11 -14.45
CA PHE A 322 -14.04 4.26 -15.45
C PHE A 322 -14.54 2.94 -14.85
N ASN A 323 -13.70 2.27 -14.04
CA ASN A 323 -14.06 1.03 -13.38
C ASN A 323 -15.20 1.24 -12.36
N PHE A 324 -15.14 2.31 -11.59
CA PHE A 324 -16.18 2.67 -10.62
C PHE A 324 -17.54 2.92 -11.31
N LEU A 325 -17.56 3.75 -12.36
CA LEU A 325 -18.77 4.02 -13.14
C LEU A 325 -19.31 2.76 -13.82
N SER A 326 -18.43 1.95 -14.39
CA SER A 326 -18.81 0.67 -15.02
C SER A 326 -19.50 -0.27 -14.03
N ILE A 327 -18.99 -0.36 -12.80
CA ILE A 327 -19.60 -1.14 -11.72
C ILE A 327 -20.95 -0.55 -11.32
N LEU A 328 -21.04 0.77 -11.15
CA LEU A 328 -22.29 1.43 -10.78
C LEU A 328 -23.38 1.19 -11.83
N VAL A 329 -23.04 1.30 -13.12
CA VAL A 329 -23.96 1.04 -14.23
C VAL A 329 -24.41 -0.42 -14.23
N ARG A 330 -23.47 -1.37 -14.15
CA ARG A 330 -23.79 -2.81 -14.09
C ARG A 330 -24.69 -3.16 -12.90
N THR A 331 -24.37 -2.64 -11.72
CA THR A 331 -25.13 -2.90 -10.50
C THR A 331 -26.53 -2.28 -10.58
N SER A 332 -26.64 -1.05 -11.10
CA SER A 332 -27.93 -0.38 -11.27
C SER A 332 -28.81 -1.11 -12.29
N TYR A 333 -28.22 -1.58 -13.39
CA TYR A 333 -28.90 -2.37 -14.41
C TYR A 333 -29.39 -3.72 -13.85
N ASP A 334 -28.55 -4.43 -13.10
CA ASP A 334 -28.92 -5.69 -12.43
C ASP A 334 -30.05 -5.49 -11.42
N MET A 335 -30.02 -4.39 -10.65
CA MET A 335 -31.09 -4.03 -9.72
C MET A 335 -32.40 -3.70 -10.43
N TYR A 336 -32.32 -2.96 -11.54
CA TYR A 336 -33.48 -2.68 -12.40
C TYR A 336 -34.09 -3.97 -12.94
N LEU A 337 -33.28 -4.87 -13.50
CA LEU A 337 -33.76 -6.16 -14.01
C LEU A 337 -34.38 -7.05 -12.92
N LYS A 338 -33.77 -7.09 -11.73
CA LYS A 338 -34.31 -7.86 -10.59
C LYS A 338 -35.66 -7.33 -10.13
N ARG A 339 -35.89 -6.02 -10.21
CA ARG A 339 -37.17 -5.40 -9.89
C ARG A 339 -38.27 -5.72 -10.91
N THR A 340 -37.89 -6.04 -12.15
CA THR A 340 -38.80 -6.39 -13.23
C THR A 340 -39.04 -7.90 -13.41
N ARG A 341 -38.32 -8.79 -12.72
CA ARG A 341 -38.50 -10.26 -12.82
C ARG A 341 -39.30 -10.83 -11.63
N PRO A 342 -40.14 -11.87 -11.84
CA PRO A 342 -40.87 -12.56 -10.76
C PRO A 342 -39.95 -13.18 -9.70
N ALA A 343 -40.45 -13.24 -8.46
CA ALA A 343 -39.70 -13.52 -7.23
C ALA A 343 -38.96 -14.88 -7.15
N GLU A 344 -39.25 -15.85 -8.01
CA GLU A 344 -38.69 -17.21 -7.94
C GLU A 344 -37.21 -17.31 -8.37
N ALA A 345 -36.68 -16.31 -9.07
CA ALA A 345 -35.26 -16.30 -9.50
C ALA A 345 -34.28 -15.75 -8.43
N ALA A 346 -34.78 -15.18 -7.33
CA ALA A 346 -33.96 -14.40 -6.39
C ALA A 346 -33.21 -15.21 -5.31
N ALA A 347 -33.51 -16.50 -5.15
CA ALA A 347 -33.11 -17.29 -3.98
C ALA A 347 -31.84 -18.15 -4.12
N LYS A 348 -31.01 -18.00 -5.16
CA LYS A 348 -29.75 -18.75 -5.27
C LYS A 348 -28.54 -17.83 -4.99
N PRO A 349 -27.69 -18.11 -3.96
CA PRO A 349 -26.50 -17.32 -3.59
C PRO A 349 -25.39 -17.14 -4.64
N PHE A 350 -25.68 -17.37 -5.92
CA PHE A 350 -24.73 -17.30 -7.02
C PHE A 350 -25.39 -16.88 -8.35
N ALA A 351 -26.62 -16.35 -8.34
CA ALA A 351 -27.44 -16.14 -9.56
C ALA A 351 -26.80 -15.28 -10.69
N GLY A 352 -25.68 -14.60 -10.43
CA GLY A 352 -24.90 -13.86 -11.44
C GLY A 352 -23.57 -14.52 -11.86
N VAL A 353 -23.28 -15.74 -11.40
CA VAL A 353 -22.13 -16.55 -11.84
C VAL A 353 -22.68 -17.65 -12.73
N ASP A 354 -22.23 -17.69 -13.99
CA ASP A 354 -22.60 -18.72 -14.96
C ASP A 354 -22.46 -20.11 -14.34
N VAL A 355 -23.40 -21.02 -14.65
CA VAL A 355 -23.42 -22.39 -14.09
C VAL A 355 -22.09 -23.12 -14.38
N THR A 356 -21.47 -22.80 -15.51
CA THR A 356 -20.14 -23.27 -15.95
C THR A 356 -19.00 -22.73 -15.08
N GLU A 357 -19.04 -21.47 -14.65
CA GLU A 357 -18.04 -20.89 -13.73
C GLU A 357 -18.18 -21.46 -12.32
N ARG A 358 -19.40 -21.77 -11.85
CA ARG A 358 -19.58 -22.44 -10.54
C ARG A 358 -19.00 -23.84 -10.50
N GLN A 359 -19.12 -24.59 -11.61
CA GLN A 359 -18.53 -25.92 -11.73
C GLN A 359 -16.99 -25.86 -11.78
N ALA A 360 -16.40 -24.77 -12.29
CA ALA A 360 -14.96 -24.56 -12.40
C ALA A 360 -14.24 -24.10 -11.11
N LEU A 361 -14.96 -23.69 -10.05
CA LEU A 361 -14.33 -23.22 -8.80
C LEU A 361 -13.76 -24.37 -7.96
N SER A 362 -12.52 -24.20 -7.48
CA SER A 362 -11.83 -25.12 -6.56
C SER A 362 -12.61 -25.27 -5.24
N PHE A 363 -12.40 -26.39 -4.53
CA PHE A 363 -12.96 -26.61 -3.19
C PHE A 363 -12.62 -25.44 -2.24
N ASP A 364 -11.36 -24.97 -2.29
CA ASP A 364 -10.88 -23.82 -1.53
C ASP A 364 -11.74 -22.57 -1.81
N ASP A 365 -11.97 -22.25 -3.09
CA ASP A 365 -12.72 -21.07 -3.47
C ASP A 365 -14.17 -21.13 -3.00
N ARG A 366 -14.80 -22.32 -3.06
CA ARG A 366 -16.17 -22.53 -2.58
C ARG A 366 -16.26 -22.33 -1.08
N ARG A 367 -15.38 -22.98 -0.30
CA ARG A 367 -15.37 -22.88 1.17
C ARG A 367 -15.05 -21.47 1.65
N ARG A 368 -14.06 -20.80 1.04
CA ARG A 368 -13.71 -19.41 1.34
C ARG A 368 -14.85 -18.45 1.03
N THR A 369 -15.48 -18.59 -0.13
CA THR A 369 -16.64 -17.77 -0.52
C THR A 369 -17.82 -17.98 0.42
N GLN A 370 -18.11 -19.22 0.82
CA GLN A 370 -19.20 -19.52 1.76
C GLN A 370 -19.00 -18.82 3.11
N VAL A 371 -17.80 -18.90 3.69
CA VAL A 371 -17.49 -18.24 4.97
C VAL A 371 -17.55 -16.72 4.82
N PHE A 372 -16.97 -16.17 3.76
CA PHE A 372 -16.94 -14.73 3.50
C PHE A 372 -18.34 -14.13 3.27
N LEU A 373 -19.27 -14.91 2.69
CA LEU A 373 -20.64 -14.49 2.48
C LEU A 373 -21.56 -14.75 3.67
N LYS A 374 -21.22 -15.67 4.59
CA LYS A 374 -22.03 -15.97 5.78
C LYS A 374 -22.09 -14.78 6.75
N ASP A 375 -20.92 -14.24 7.12
CA ASP A 375 -20.83 -13.16 8.10
C ASP A 375 -20.78 -11.79 7.43
N GLN A 376 -21.86 -11.45 6.73
CA GLN A 376 -21.98 -10.17 6.06
C GLN A 376 -22.20 -9.00 7.03
N ILE A 377 -21.56 -7.88 6.71
CA ILE A 377 -21.86 -6.58 7.32
C ILE A 377 -22.96 -5.96 6.46
N PRO A 378 -24.15 -5.67 7.02
CA PRO A 378 -25.23 -5.06 6.26
C PRO A 378 -24.79 -3.73 5.64
N THR A 379 -25.04 -3.58 4.34
CA THR A 379 -24.67 -2.35 3.60
C THR A 379 -25.41 -1.12 4.10
N SER A 380 -26.64 -1.28 4.59
CA SER A 380 -27.42 -0.22 5.23
C SER A 380 -26.74 0.32 6.50
N ILE A 381 -26.20 -0.57 7.34
CA ILE A 381 -25.46 -0.17 8.54
C ILE A 381 -24.17 0.55 8.14
N ALA A 382 -23.43 0.02 7.16
CA ALA A 382 -22.21 0.67 6.70
C ALA A 382 -22.47 2.06 6.10
N ALA A 383 -23.49 2.21 5.25
CA ALA A 383 -23.87 3.49 4.67
C ALA A 383 -24.39 4.48 5.74
N GLY A 384 -25.23 4.02 6.68
CA GLY A 384 -25.71 4.84 7.79
C GLY A 384 -24.58 5.33 8.70
N ALA A 385 -23.65 4.45 9.06
CA ALA A 385 -22.46 4.80 9.83
C ALA A 385 -21.55 5.78 9.08
N TYR A 386 -21.36 5.60 7.77
CA TYR A 386 -20.62 6.53 6.92
C TYR A 386 -21.24 7.94 6.97
N VAL A 387 -22.55 8.04 6.72
CA VAL A 387 -23.26 9.34 6.72
C VAL A 387 -23.21 10.00 8.11
N LEU A 388 -23.39 9.22 9.17
CA LEU A 388 -23.31 9.73 10.55
C LEU A 388 -21.92 10.28 10.87
N LEU A 389 -20.87 9.52 10.58
CA LEU A 389 -19.49 9.95 10.83
C LEU A 389 -19.11 11.16 9.96
N ALA A 390 -19.54 11.17 8.69
CA ALA A 390 -19.34 12.32 7.81
C ALA A 390 -20.06 13.57 8.37
N ALA A 391 -21.28 13.45 8.86
CA ALA A 391 -22.02 14.56 9.48
C ALA A 391 -21.29 15.11 10.73
N ILE A 392 -20.78 14.22 11.59
CA ILE A 392 -19.98 14.61 12.75
C ILE A 392 -18.71 15.34 12.30
N SER A 393 -18.01 14.84 11.29
CA SER A 393 -16.80 15.45 10.76
C SER A 393 -17.03 16.81 10.09
N VAL A 394 -18.16 16.99 9.40
CA VAL A 394 -18.56 18.29 8.81
C VAL A 394 -18.71 19.37 9.88
N VAL A 395 -19.14 19.00 11.08
CA VAL A 395 -19.23 19.93 12.22
C VAL A 395 -17.89 20.07 12.94
N ALA A 396 -17.21 18.96 13.23
CA ALA A 396 -16.04 18.95 14.10
C ALA A 396 -14.75 19.43 13.41
N ILE A 397 -14.51 19.09 12.13
CA ILE A 397 -13.27 19.49 11.42
C ILE A 397 -13.09 21.01 11.35
N PRO A 398 -14.12 21.82 11.03
CA PRO A 398 -14.01 23.28 11.06
C PRO A 398 -13.69 23.87 12.44
N HIS A 399 -13.99 23.16 13.53
CA HIS A 399 -13.60 23.57 14.88
C HIS A 399 -12.12 23.26 15.18
N ILE A 400 -11.58 22.21 14.57
CA ILE A 400 -10.16 21.83 14.69
C ILE A 400 -9.30 22.72 13.79
N PHE A 401 -9.72 22.91 12.54
CA PHE A 401 -9.05 23.72 11.51
C PHE A 401 -10.03 24.74 10.95
N ARG A 402 -10.01 25.97 11.48
CA ARG A 402 -10.97 27.03 11.12
C ARG A 402 -10.92 27.41 9.63
N GLN A 403 -9.80 27.17 8.98
CA GLN A 403 -9.56 27.41 7.56
C GLN A 403 -10.39 26.47 6.66
N LEU A 404 -10.77 25.28 7.17
CA LEU A 404 -11.66 24.35 6.46
C LEU A 404 -13.13 24.63 6.79
N GLN A 405 -13.79 25.38 5.91
CA GLN A 405 -15.24 25.56 6.01
C GLN A 405 -16.03 24.26 5.81
N PRO A 406 -17.24 24.12 6.39
CA PRO A 406 -18.07 22.92 6.27
C PRO A 406 -18.32 22.46 4.83
N ARG A 407 -18.46 23.41 3.89
CA ARG A 407 -18.63 23.10 2.45
C ARG A 407 -17.48 22.25 1.90
N HIS A 408 -16.23 22.54 2.29
CA HIS A 408 -15.06 21.80 1.82
C HIS A 408 -15.07 20.37 2.34
N VAL A 409 -15.46 20.20 3.61
CA VAL A 409 -15.54 18.90 4.26
C VAL A 409 -16.63 18.03 3.62
N VAL A 410 -17.81 18.60 3.33
CA VAL A 410 -18.88 17.91 2.58
C VAL A 410 -18.37 17.44 1.22
N TRP A 411 -17.74 18.32 0.44
CA TRP A 411 -17.18 17.95 -0.87
C TRP A 411 -16.13 16.85 -0.77
N ALA A 412 -15.24 16.92 0.21
CA ALA A 412 -14.23 15.89 0.44
C ALA A 412 -14.88 14.53 0.71
N TYR A 413 -15.89 14.45 1.59
CA TYR A 413 -16.59 13.20 1.86
C TYR A 413 -17.44 12.70 0.69
N VAL A 414 -17.98 13.56 -0.18
CA VAL A 414 -18.68 13.10 -1.39
C VAL A 414 -17.71 12.39 -2.36
N VAL A 415 -16.49 12.92 -2.51
CA VAL A 415 -15.50 12.41 -3.47
C VAL A 415 -14.69 11.25 -2.90
N ALA A 416 -14.45 11.22 -1.58
CA ALA A 416 -13.54 10.27 -0.95
C ALA A 416 -13.87 8.78 -1.20
N PRO A 417 -15.13 8.31 -1.23
CA PRO A 417 -15.45 6.91 -1.55
C PRO A 417 -14.98 6.48 -2.94
N VAL A 418 -15.03 7.39 -3.92
CA VAL A 418 -14.54 7.13 -5.27
C VAL A 418 -13.03 6.93 -5.24
N PHE A 419 -12.29 7.82 -4.59
CA PHE A 419 -10.83 7.70 -4.46
C PHE A 419 -10.42 6.50 -3.60
N ALA A 420 -11.20 6.18 -2.56
CA ALA A 420 -11.00 4.98 -1.75
C ALA A 420 -11.12 3.71 -2.61
N PHE A 421 -12.13 3.64 -3.48
CA PHE A 421 -12.26 2.55 -4.44
C PHE A 421 -11.08 2.51 -5.42
N CYS A 422 -10.74 3.63 -6.05
CA CYS A 422 -9.64 3.70 -7.02
C CYS A 422 -8.32 3.24 -6.40
N ASN A 423 -8.02 3.71 -5.18
CA ASN A 423 -6.80 3.33 -4.47
C ASN A 423 -6.81 1.87 -4.08
N ALA A 424 -7.90 1.38 -3.46
CA ALA A 424 -7.98 -0.02 -3.04
C ALA A 424 -7.91 -0.96 -4.24
N TYR A 425 -8.46 -0.58 -5.40
CA TYR A 425 -8.36 -1.32 -6.66
C TYR A 425 -6.92 -1.32 -7.19
N GLY A 426 -6.25 -0.15 -7.15
CA GLY A 426 -4.81 0.04 -7.36
C GLY A 426 -3.96 -0.96 -6.59
N THR A 427 -4.05 -0.87 -5.27
CA THR A 427 -3.34 -1.74 -4.33
C THR A 427 -3.63 -3.21 -4.61
N GLY A 428 -4.87 -3.56 -4.96
CA GLY A 428 -5.25 -4.94 -5.27
C GLY A 428 -4.59 -5.54 -6.51
N LEU A 429 -4.19 -4.70 -7.47
CA LEU A 429 -3.50 -5.13 -8.70
C LEU A 429 -1.99 -5.05 -8.59
N THR A 430 -1.45 -4.00 -7.96
CA THR A 430 -0.01 -3.67 -8.00
C THR A 430 0.70 -3.85 -6.66
N ASP A 431 -0.04 -4.11 -5.57
CA ASP A 431 0.43 -4.08 -4.17
C ASP A 431 0.80 -2.68 -3.63
N TRP A 432 0.57 -1.62 -4.41
CA TRP A 432 0.96 -0.26 -4.06
C TRP A 432 -0.25 0.63 -3.73
N SER A 433 -0.24 1.19 -2.52
CA SER A 433 -1.17 2.24 -2.10
C SER A 433 -0.64 3.63 -2.51
N LEU A 434 -1.48 4.39 -3.21
CA LEU A 434 -1.20 5.73 -3.73
C LEU A 434 -1.92 6.81 -2.89
N SER A 435 -2.25 6.51 -1.64
CA SER A 435 -2.99 7.41 -0.73
C SER A 435 -2.35 8.80 -0.61
N SER A 436 -1.02 8.87 -0.57
CA SER A 436 -0.25 10.12 -0.54
C SER A 436 -0.48 10.99 -1.79
N SER A 437 -0.64 10.38 -2.96
CA SER A 437 -0.90 11.08 -4.23
C SER A 437 -2.29 11.72 -4.24
N TYR A 438 -3.31 11.02 -3.74
CA TYR A 438 -4.65 11.60 -3.55
C TYR A 438 -4.65 12.72 -2.50
N GLY A 439 -3.86 12.56 -1.44
CA GLY A 439 -3.62 13.61 -0.44
C GLY A 439 -3.06 14.88 -1.09
N LYS A 440 -2.01 14.76 -1.92
CA LYS A 440 -1.43 15.90 -2.66
C LYS A 440 -2.44 16.56 -3.60
N LEU A 441 -3.29 15.79 -4.27
CA LEU A 441 -4.37 16.35 -5.08
C LEU A 441 -5.34 17.18 -4.24
N ALA A 442 -5.71 16.69 -3.05
CA ALA A 442 -6.56 17.42 -2.12
C ALA A 442 -5.90 18.74 -1.68
N ILE A 443 -4.58 18.77 -1.44
CA ILE A 443 -3.85 20.02 -1.15
C ILE A 443 -4.13 21.08 -2.21
N PHE A 444 -4.00 20.73 -3.50
CA PHE A 444 -4.22 21.67 -4.60
C PHE A 444 -5.68 22.11 -4.72
N ILE A 445 -6.62 21.17 -4.68
CA ILE A 445 -8.04 21.49 -4.86
C ILE A 445 -8.54 22.42 -3.75
N PHE A 446 -8.26 22.07 -2.49
CA PHE A 446 -8.77 22.82 -1.35
C PHE A 446 -7.92 24.06 -1.03
N GLY A 447 -6.60 23.97 -1.19
CA GLY A 447 -5.68 25.10 -1.03
C GLY A 447 -5.99 26.22 -2.02
N ALA A 448 -6.19 25.89 -3.31
CA ALA A 448 -6.56 26.86 -4.34
C ALA A 448 -7.93 27.50 -4.10
N ASN A 449 -8.88 26.73 -3.55
CA ASN A 449 -10.24 27.23 -3.31
C ASN A 449 -10.32 28.22 -2.14
N VAL A 450 -9.49 28.03 -1.11
CA VAL A 450 -9.41 28.92 0.05
C VAL A 450 -8.50 30.12 -0.24
N GLY A 451 -7.37 29.92 -0.92
CA GLY A 451 -6.44 31.00 -1.24
C GLY A 451 -5.54 31.42 -0.07
N ALA A 452 -4.49 32.19 -0.37
CA ALA A 452 -3.40 32.45 0.59
C ALA A 452 -3.84 33.33 1.75
N ALA A 453 -4.68 34.32 1.44
CA ALA A 453 -5.18 35.29 2.40
C ALA A 453 -6.03 34.64 3.51
N ASP A 454 -6.76 33.57 3.18
CA ASP A 454 -7.74 32.94 4.08
C ASP A 454 -7.22 31.64 4.73
N GLY A 455 -5.91 31.38 4.68
CA GLY A 455 -5.33 30.20 5.33
C GLY A 455 -5.28 28.93 4.47
N GLY A 456 -5.22 29.08 3.14
CA GLY A 456 -5.27 27.96 2.19
C GLY A 456 -4.18 26.90 2.38
N VAL A 457 -3.03 27.25 2.96
CA VAL A 457 -1.94 26.30 3.21
C VAL A 457 -2.39 25.26 4.25
N VAL A 458 -2.91 25.72 5.39
CA VAL A 458 -3.42 24.85 6.46
C VAL A 458 -4.65 24.10 5.98
N ALA A 459 -5.57 24.78 5.27
CA ALA A 459 -6.75 24.12 4.72
C ALA A 459 -6.40 22.99 3.74
N GLY A 460 -5.44 23.21 2.84
CA GLY A 460 -4.96 22.21 1.89
C GLY A 460 -4.27 21.03 2.59
N LEU A 461 -3.39 21.28 3.55
CA LEU A 461 -2.72 20.23 4.32
C LEU A 461 -3.70 19.44 5.20
N ALA A 462 -4.73 20.08 5.76
CA ALA A 462 -5.74 19.39 6.56
C ALA A 462 -6.66 18.54 5.66
N ALA A 463 -7.03 19.05 4.48
CA ALA A 463 -7.76 18.28 3.48
C ALA A 463 -6.94 17.10 2.92
N CYS A 464 -5.61 17.26 2.82
CA CYS A 464 -4.69 16.17 2.52
C CYS A 464 -4.81 15.04 3.55
N GLY A 465 -4.77 15.38 4.85
CA GLY A 465 -4.92 14.40 5.92
C GLY A 465 -6.27 13.71 5.90
N LEU A 466 -7.34 14.46 5.64
CA LEU A 466 -8.68 13.93 5.46
C LEU A 466 -8.73 12.90 4.33
N MET A 467 -8.21 13.26 3.15
CA MET A 467 -8.24 12.37 1.99
C MET A 467 -7.31 11.15 2.16
N MET A 468 -6.08 11.38 2.61
CA MET A 468 -5.08 10.33 2.80
C MET A 468 -5.55 9.33 3.86
N GLY A 469 -6.13 9.80 4.97
CA GLY A 469 -6.69 8.93 6.03
C GLY A 469 -7.78 8.00 5.50
N ILE A 470 -8.80 8.56 4.83
CA ILE A 470 -9.93 7.76 4.30
C ILE A 470 -9.45 6.74 3.25
N VAL A 471 -8.61 7.19 2.32
CA VAL A 471 -8.16 6.39 1.17
C VAL A 471 -7.16 5.29 1.59
N SER A 472 -6.32 5.56 2.59
CA SER A 472 -5.38 4.58 3.14
C SER A 472 -6.11 3.51 3.94
N THR A 473 -6.95 3.89 4.91
CA THR A 473 -7.65 2.91 5.76
C THR A 473 -8.63 2.04 4.98
N ALA A 474 -9.24 2.57 3.92
CA ALA A 474 -10.06 1.78 3.00
C ALA A 474 -9.25 0.72 2.23
N SER A 475 -8.07 1.09 1.73
CA SER A 475 -7.18 0.16 1.02
C SER A 475 -6.67 -0.94 1.95
N ASP A 476 -6.22 -0.56 3.14
CA ASP A 476 -5.71 -1.49 4.15
C ASP A 476 -6.80 -2.50 4.55
N LEU A 477 -8.04 -2.04 4.76
CA LEU A 477 -9.16 -2.92 5.11
C LEU A 477 -9.48 -3.95 4.00
N ILE A 478 -9.42 -3.58 2.71
CA ILE A 478 -9.68 -4.55 1.64
C ILE A 478 -8.53 -5.56 1.52
N GLN A 479 -7.29 -5.11 1.72
CA GLN A 479 -6.14 -6.00 1.78
C GLN A 479 -6.27 -7.00 2.94
N ASP A 480 -6.67 -6.54 4.13
CA ASP A 480 -6.94 -7.42 5.27
C ASP A 480 -8.14 -8.34 5.04
N PHE A 481 -9.18 -7.89 4.31
CA PHE A 481 -10.25 -8.79 3.86
C PHE A 481 -9.74 -9.86 2.90
N LYS A 482 -8.73 -9.59 2.06
CA LYS A 482 -8.07 -10.64 1.25
C LYS A 482 -7.36 -11.63 2.15
N THR A 483 -6.60 -11.16 3.14
CA THR A 483 -5.92 -12.02 4.11
C THR A 483 -6.95 -12.92 4.83
N GLY A 484 -8.02 -12.31 5.36
CA GLY A 484 -9.11 -13.01 6.03
C GLY A 484 -9.86 -14.00 5.14
N TYR A 485 -10.06 -13.67 3.86
CA TYR A 485 -10.67 -14.59 2.88
C TYR A 485 -9.82 -15.86 2.70
N LEU A 486 -8.49 -15.73 2.67
CA LEU A 486 -7.55 -16.85 2.51
C LEU A 486 -7.27 -17.62 3.81
N THR A 487 -7.55 -17.05 4.98
CA THR A 487 -7.41 -17.72 6.29
C THR A 487 -8.74 -18.21 6.88
N LEU A 488 -9.85 -18.10 6.13
CA LEU A 488 -11.23 -18.34 6.60
C LEU A 488 -11.59 -17.54 7.87
N THR A 489 -11.08 -16.32 7.97
CA THR A 489 -11.44 -15.38 9.06
C THR A 489 -12.71 -14.65 8.71
N SER A 490 -13.59 -14.46 9.69
CA SER A 490 -14.89 -13.83 9.47
C SER A 490 -14.72 -12.36 9.07
N PRO A 491 -15.41 -11.87 8.02
CA PRO A 491 -15.37 -10.45 7.67
C PRO A 491 -15.89 -9.53 8.79
N ARG A 492 -16.73 -10.01 9.71
CA ARG A 492 -17.12 -9.24 10.89
C ARG A 492 -15.97 -9.09 11.85
N SER A 493 -15.24 -10.18 12.13
CA SER A 493 -14.07 -10.15 12.99
C SER A 493 -12.99 -9.23 12.40
N MET A 494 -12.70 -9.35 11.10
CA MET A 494 -11.75 -8.45 10.42
C MET A 494 -12.13 -6.98 10.56
N PHE A 495 -13.40 -6.64 10.33
CA PHE A 495 -13.86 -5.26 10.46
C PHE A 495 -13.75 -4.73 11.89
N VAL A 496 -14.14 -5.53 12.89
CA VAL A 496 -14.01 -5.14 14.30
C VAL A 496 -12.54 -5.01 14.70
N SER A 497 -11.67 -5.91 14.26
CA SER A 497 -10.22 -5.82 14.48
C SER A 497 -9.63 -4.56 13.86
N GLN A 498 -10.09 -4.17 12.66
CA GLN A 498 -9.68 -2.91 12.01
C GLN A 498 -10.13 -1.69 12.81
N VAL A 499 -11.38 -1.68 13.29
CA VAL A 499 -11.96 -0.61 14.13
C VAL A 499 -11.15 -0.47 15.42
N MET A 500 -10.82 -1.60 16.08
CA MET A 500 -10.01 -1.60 17.29
C MET A 500 -8.59 -1.09 17.04
N GLY A 501 -7.92 -1.62 16.02
CA GLY A 501 -6.56 -1.22 15.67
C GLY A 501 -6.47 0.24 15.23
N THR A 502 -7.43 0.72 14.45
CA THR A 502 -7.54 2.13 14.06
C THR A 502 -7.75 3.02 15.28
N GLY A 503 -8.64 2.63 16.21
CA GLY A 503 -8.86 3.35 17.46
C GLY A 503 -7.61 3.41 18.33
N LEU A 504 -6.89 2.29 18.48
CA LEU A 504 -5.60 2.25 19.15
C LEU A 504 -4.58 3.17 18.47
N GLY A 505 -4.47 3.12 17.14
CA GLY A 505 -3.56 3.97 16.35
C GLY A 505 -3.88 5.47 16.49
N CYS A 506 -5.15 5.86 16.52
CA CYS A 506 -5.57 7.24 16.73
C CYS A 506 -5.14 7.83 18.08
N VAL A 507 -4.79 6.99 19.06
CA VAL A 507 -4.27 7.42 20.37
C VAL A 507 -2.76 7.19 20.47
N ILE A 508 -2.31 5.98 20.15
CA ILE A 508 -0.91 5.57 20.26
C ILE A 508 -0.02 6.41 19.34
N SER A 509 -0.37 6.57 18.06
CA SER A 509 0.51 7.26 17.12
C SER A 509 0.72 8.74 17.47
N PRO A 510 -0.32 9.53 17.84
CA PRO A 510 -0.10 10.89 18.35
C PRO A 510 0.71 10.96 19.63
N VAL A 511 0.53 10.03 20.57
CA VAL A 511 1.33 9.99 21.82
C VAL A 511 2.79 9.71 21.51
N VAL A 512 3.06 8.72 20.65
CA VAL A 512 4.42 8.41 20.18
C VAL A 512 5.02 9.63 19.50
N PHE A 513 4.31 10.25 18.55
CA PHE A 513 4.78 11.47 17.89
C PHE A 513 5.08 12.59 18.90
N TRP A 514 4.22 12.78 19.91
CA TRP A 514 4.41 13.82 20.91
C TRP A 514 5.67 13.61 21.75
N ILE A 515 6.02 12.36 22.05
CA ILE A 515 7.30 12.01 22.70
C ILE A 515 8.47 12.46 21.82
N PHE A 516 8.46 12.11 20.53
CA PHE A 516 9.52 12.56 19.60
C PHE A 516 9.56 14.09 19.47
N TYR A 517 8.40 14.73 19.34
CA TYR A 517 8.26 16.18 19.13
C TYR A 517 8.74 16.99 20.33
N LYS A 518 8.64 16.44 21.55
CA LYS A 518 9.15 17.07 22.78
C LYS A 518 10.61 16.73 23.08
N ALA A 519 11.07 15.54 22.70
CA ALA A 519 12.42 15.07 23.02
C ALA A 519 13.48 15.51 22.00
N TYR A 520 13.09 15.77 20.75
CA TYR A 520 14.02 16.07 19.65
C TYR A 520 13.56 17.28 18.83
N ASP A 521 14.51 17.95 18.19
CA ASP A 521 14.22 18.95 17.18
C ASP A 521 13.84 18.29 15.85
N ILE A 522 12.53 18.21 15.62
CA ILE A 522 11.96 17.69 14.38
C ILE A 522 11.85 18.81 13.34
N GLY A 523 12.30 18.54 12.12
CA GLY A 523 12.27 19.45 10.97
C GLY A 523 13.60 20.17 10.69
N MET A 524 14.56 20.02 11.59
CA MET A 524 15.91 20.60 11.50
C MET A 524 16.93 19.53 11.09
N GLU A 525 18.08 19.94 10.56
CA GLU A 525 19.17 19.01 10.21
C GLU A 525 19.77 18.35 11.46
N GLU A 526 19.85 19.08 12.57
CA GLU A 526 20.20 18.55 13.88
C GLU A 526 18.97 17.88 14.52
N GLY A 527 18.90 16.55 14.44
CA GLY A 527 17.79 15.75 15.00
C GLY A 527 17.09 14.89 13.96
N TYR A 528 15.78 15.13 13.77
CA TYR A 528 14.98 14.39 12.78
C TYR A 528 14.61 15.32 11.61
N PRO A 529 15.16 15.11 10.39
CA PRO A 529 15.04 16.09 9.30
C PRO A 529 13.62 16.24 8.75
N ALA A 530 12.78 15.21 8.86
CA ALA A 530 11.41 15.16 8.35
C ALA A 530 11.26 15.78 6.93
N PRO A 531 12.00 15.26 5.93
CA PRO A 531 12.13 15.90 4.63
C PRO A 531 10.80 16.06 3.90
N TYR A 532 9.87 15.12 4.09
CA TYR A 532 8.56 15.18 3.47
C TYR A 532 7.67 16.28 4.04
N ALA A 533 7.84 16.71 5.28
CA ALA A 533 7.05 17.82 5.82
C ALA A 533 7.33 19.12 5.05
N LYS A 534 8.62 19.37 4.74
CA LYS A 534 9.05 20.49 3.88
C LYS A 534 8.46 20.37 2.48
N ILE A 535 8.52 19.17 1.89
CA ILE A 535 7.92 18.91 0.57
C ILE A 535 6.43 19.24 0.58
N TYR A 536 5.65 18.64 1.50
CA TYR A 536 4.19 18.82 1.59
C TYR A 536 3.80 20.28 1.83
N ARG A 537 4.53 21.00 2.70
CA ARG A 537 4.31 22.44 2.86
C ARG A 537 4.57 23.20 1.56
N GLY A 538 5.67 22.92 0.87
CA GLY A 538 5.96 23.48 -0.45
C GLY A 538 4.81 23.21 -1.43
N ILE A 539 4.27 21.99 -1.47
CA ILE A 539 3.08 21.64 -2.27
C ILE A 539 1.89 22.53 -1.93
N ALA A 540 1.65 22.78 -0.64
CA ALA A 540 0.54 23.59 -0.17
C ALA A 540 0.67 25.06 -0.56
N LEU A 541 1.86 25.66 -0.41
CA LEU A 541 2.12 27.04 -0.85
C LEU A 541 1.85 27.20 -2.35
N LEU A 542 2.22 26.19 -3.15
CA LEU A 542 1.93 26.18 -4.59
C LEU A 542 0.45 25.99 -4.90
N GLY A 543 -0.21 25.08 -4.19
CA GLY A 543 -1.63 24.80 -4.38
C GLY A 543 -2.50 26.01 -4.14
N VAL A 544 -2.14 26.83 -3.16
CA VAL A 544 -2.86 28.05 -2.78
C VAL A 544 -2.92 29.10 -3.90
N ASN A 545 -1.84 29.22 -4.68
CA ASN A 545 -1.74 30.15 -5.80
C ASN A 545 -2.43 29.62 -7.09
N GLY A 546 -3.09 28.46 -7.00
CA GLY A 546 -3.91 27.89 -8.05
C GLY A 546 -3.13 27.13 -9.13
N TRP A 547 -3.89 26.59 -10.09
CA TRP A 547 -3.37 25.70 -11.13
C TRP A 547 -2.40 26.35 -12.13
N ASN A 548 -2.37 27.69 -12.18
CA ASN A 548 -1.52 28.46 -13.08
C ASN A 548 -0.03 28.40 -12.68
N GLN A 549 0.28 27.92 -11.47
CA GLN A 549 1.66 27.71 -11.00
C GLN A 549 2.29 26.41 -11.52
N LEU A 550 1.48 25.50 -12.09
CA LEU A 550 2.01 24.28 -12.68
C LEU A 550 2.79 24.58 -13.97
N PRO A 551 3.83 23.80 -14.26
CA PRO A 551 4.63 24.03 -15.46
C PRO A 551 3.81 23.91 -16.75
N LYS A 552 4.28 24.58 -17.81
CA LYS A 552 3.50 24.78 -19.04
C LYS A 552 3.01 23.45 -19.62
N TYR A 553 1.78 23.40 -20.09
CA TYR A 553 1.17 22.17 -20.65
C TYR A 553 0.94 21.01 -19.68
N CYS A 554 1.31 21.11 -18.39
CA CYS A 554 1.10 20.05 -17.40
C CYS A 554 -0.37 19.57 -17.38
N LEU A 555 -1.33 20.50 -17.29
CA LEU A 555 -2.76 20.18 -17.31
C LEU A 555 -3.22 19.53 -18.62
N ARG A 556 -2.64 19.92 -19.77
CA ARG A 556 -2.97 19.31 -21.07
C ARG A 556 -2.49 17.87 -21.13
N PHE A 557 -1.29 17.58 -20.63
CA PHE A 557 -0.81 16.21 -20.47
C PHE A 557 -1.70 15.43 -19.51
N CYS A 558 -2.08 16.00 -18.37
CA CYS A 558 -2.98 15.34 -17.43
C CYS A 558 -4.30 14.93 -18.09
N LEU A 559 -4.93 15.85 -18.85
CA LEU A 559 -6.16 15.56 -19.58
C LEU A 559 -5.94 14.48 -20.66
N ALA A 560 -4.86 14.56 -21.44
CA ALA A 560 -4.57 13.57 -22.47
C ALA A 560 -4.36 12.17 -21.89
N PHE A 561 -3.60 12.05 -20.81
CA PHE A 561 -3.32 10.78 -20.14
C PHE A 561 -4.54 10.25 -19.35
N PHE A 562 -5.38 11.13 -18.81
CA PHE A 562 -6.67 10.75 -18.25
C PHE A 562 -7.56 10.10 -19.31
N LEU A 563 -7.71 10.75 -20.48
CA LEU A 563 -8.50 10.23 -21.59
C LEU A 563 -7.90 8.94 -22.16
N LEU A 564 -6.57 8.84 -22.23
CA LEU A 564 -5.87 7.62 -22.61
C LEU A 564 -6.17 6.46 -21.65
N ALA A 565 -6.13 6.71 -20.34
CA ALA A 565 -6.47 5.70 -19.34
C ALA A 565 -7.91 5.20 -19.52
N VAL A 566 -8.87 6.13 -19.64
CA VAL A 566 -10.29 5.80 -19.92
C VAL A 566 -10.43 5.01 -21.22
N ALA A 567 -9.72 5.38 -22.28
CA ALA A 567 -9.76 4.70 -23.57
C ALA A 567 -9.20 3.27 -23.47
N ILE A 568 -8.08 3.06 -22.76
CA ILE A 568 -7.50 1.73 -22.53
C ILE A 568 -8.50 0.83 -21.76
N CYS A 569 -9.14 1.36 -20.71
CA CYS A 569 -10.13 0.60 -19.95
C CYS A 569 -11.38 0.27 -20.80
N ALA A 570 -11.89 1.24 -21.57
CA ALA A 570 -13.01 1.03 -22.47
C ALA A 570 -12.69 -0.01 -23.55
N LEU A 571 -11.49 0.06 -24.14
CA LEU A 571 -11.00 -0.91 -25.12
C LEU A 571 -10.94 -2.32 -24.52
N LYS A 572 -10.45 -2.44 -23.28
CA LYS A 572 -10.39 -3.72 -22.55
C LYS A 572 -11.77 -4.32 -22.33
N GLU A 573 -12.75 -3.52 -21.89
CA GLU A 573 -14.13 -3.99 -21.68
C GLU A 573 -14.82 -4.36 -23.00
N VAL A 574 -14.61 -3.59 -24.08
CA VAL A 574 -15.15 -3.91 -25.41
C VAL A 574 -14.51 -5.18 -25.96
N ALA A 575 -13.19 -5.34 -25.83
CA ALA A 575 -12.46 -6.53 -26.26
C ALA A 575 -12.98 -7.78 -25.53
N LYS A 576 -13.23 -7.68 -24.22
CA LYS A 576 -13.81 -8.77 -23.42
C LYS A 576 -15.25 -9.08 -23.85
N ALA A 577 -16.08 -8.06 -24.05
CA ALA A 577 -17.48 -8.25 -24.46
C ALA A 577 -17.61 -8.86 -25.87
N ARG A 578 -16.74 -8.47 -26.80
CA ARG A 578 -16.70 -8.98 -28.17
C ARG A 578 -15.79 -10.21 -28.35
N ARG A 579 -15.18 -10.71 -27.26
CA ARG A 579 -14.25 -11.86 -27.24
C ARG A 579 -13.10 -11.72 -28.26
N TRP A 580 -12.48 -10.55 -28.32
CA TRP A 580 -11.32 -10.33 -29.18
C TRP A 580 -10.11 -11.10 -28.68
N TRP A 581 -9.29 -11.62 -29.59
CA TRP A 581 -8.06 -12.37 -29.25
C TRP A 581 -7.02 -11.52 -28.50
N VAL A 582 -7.03 -10.20 -28.71
CA VAL A 582 -6.12 -9.25 -28.04
C VAL A 582 -6.51 -8.95 -26.59
N GLN A 583 -7.64 -9.43 -26.08
CA GLN A 583 -8.14 -9.08 -24.75
C GLN A 583 -7.12 -9.29 -23.62
N ASP A 584 -6.27 -10.32 -23.74
CA ASP A 584 -5.28 -10.71 -22.73
C ASP A 584 -3.95 -9.94 -22.84
N TYR A 585 -3.79 -9.13 -23.89
CA TYR A 585 -2.60 -8.33 -24.17
C TYR A 585 -2.79 -6.83 -23.94
N ILE A 586 -4.02 -6.38 -23.72
CA ILE A 586 -4.30 -4.96 -23.45
C ILE A 586 -3.74 -4.58 -22.07
N PRO A 587 -2.84 -3.59 -21.98
CA PRO A 587 -2.24 -3.20 -20.71
C PRO A 587 -3.27 -2.62 -19.75
N SER A 588 -2.95 -2.68 -18.46
CA SER A 588 -3.67 -1.99 -17.40
C SER A 588 -3.19 -0.54 -17.33
N ALA A 589 -4.08 0.42 -17.54
CA ALA A 589 -3.74 1.84 -17.44
C ALA A 589 -3.25 2.20 -16.03
N LEU A 590 -3.89 1.64 -15.00
CA LEU A 590 -3.42 1.74 -13.62
C LEU A 590 -2.02 1.16 -13.41
N GLY A 591 -1.74 -0.01 -14.00
CA GLY A 591 -0.39 -0.61 -13.96
C GLY A 591 0.65 0.29 -14.63
N MET A 592 0.31 0.95 -15.74
CA MET A 592 1.20 1.91 -16.39
C MET A 592 1.41 3.20 -15.59
N ALA A 593 0.49 3.58 -14.71
CA ALA A 593 0.53 4.86 -14.02
C ALA A 593 1.45 4.90 -12.80
N VAL A 594 1.63 3.77 -12.09
CA VAL A 594 2.47 3.69 -10.87
C VAL A 594 3.94 4.11 -11.14
N PRO A 595 4.61 3.65 -12.21
CA PRO A 595 6.01 3.98 -12.47
C PRO A 595 6.24 5.43 -12.86
N PHE A 596 5.22 6.13 -13.37
CA PHE A 596 5.32 7.57 -13.68
C PHE A 596 5.74 8.38 -12.45
N PHE A 597 5.31 7.94 -11.27
CA PHE A 597 5.65 8.55 -10.00
C PHE A 597 6.89 7.91 -9.35
N LEU A 598 6.96 6.58 -9.26
CA LEU A 598 7.96 5.90 -8.44
C LEU A 598 9.33 5.71 -9.12
N GLY A 599 9.36 5.49 -10.44
CA GLY A 599 10.58 5.01 -11.12
C GLY A 599 10.39 3.64 -11.75
N SER A 600 11.41 3.19 -12.50
CA SER A 600 11.37 1.92 -13.22
C SER A 600 12.02 0.74 -12.49
N PHE A 601 12.78 0.97 -11.41
CA PHE A 601 13.58 -0.04 -10.72
C PHE A 601 12.73 -1.25 -10.27
N PHE A 602 11.67 -1.03 -9.50
CA PHE A 602 10.81 -2.11 -9.01
C PHE A 602 10.04 -2.84 -10.12
N THR A 603 9.80 -2.19 -11.27
CA THR A 603 9.08 -2.82 -12.40
C THR A 603 9.93 -3.90 -13.08
N ILE A 604 11.25 -3.71 -13.10
CA ILE A 604 12.19 -4.68 -13.63
C ILE A 604 12.17 -5.92 -12.72
N ASP A 605 12.29 -5.71 -11.41
CA ASP A 605 12.26 -6.79 -10.42
C ASP A 605 10.96 -7.62 -10.49
N MET A 606 9.81 -6.96 -10.61
CA MET A 606 8.52 -7.64 -10.78
C MET A 606 8.44 -8.42 -12.11
N CYS A 607 9.00 -7.90 -13.20
CA CYS A 607 9.08 -8.62 -14.47
C CYS A 607 9.99 -9.86 -14.38
N VAL A 608 11.12 -9.76 -13.67
CA VAL A 608 12.00 -10.91 -13.40
C VAL A 608 11.22 -12.00 -12.66
N GLY A 609 10.42 -11.64 -11.65
CA GLY A 609 9.52 -12.58 -10.97
C GLY A 609 8.57 -13.32 -11.91
N SER A 610 7.92 -12.60 -12.83
CA SER A 610 7.07 -13.22 -13.84
C SER A 610 7.82 -14.10 -14.83
N ILE A 611 9.04 -13.72 -15.23
CA ILE A 611 9.89 -14.54 -16.11
C ILE A 611 10.30 -15.84 -15.39
N VAL A 612 10.69 -15.76 -14.12
CA VAL A 612 11.02 -16.93 -13.29
C VAL A 612 9.82 -17.87 -13.22
N LEU A 613 8.62 -17.36 -12.94
CA LEU A 613 7.41 -18.17 -12.91
C LEU A 613 7.09 -18.77 -14.29
N TYR A 614 7.24 -17.99 -15.36
CA TYR A 614 6.99 -18.46 -16.72
C TYR A 614 7.94 -19.60 -17.11
N LEU A 615 9.24 -19.44 -16.88
CA LEU A 615 10.25 -20.47 -17.15
C LEU A 615 10.03 -21.72 -16.31
N TRP A 616 9.67 -21.56 -15.02
CA TRP A 616 9.33 -22.69 -14.16
C TRP A 616 8.08 -23.40 -14.67
N SER A 617 7.03 -22.68 -15.06
CA SER A 617 5.81 -23.27 -15.60
C SER A 617 6.05 -24.01 -16.93
N LYS A 618 7.02 -23.57 -17.73
CA LYS A 618 7.41 -24.25 -18.98
C LYS A 618 8.14 -25.56 -18.71
N SER A 619 8.96 -25.59 -17.66
CA SER A 619 9.73 -26.78 -17.25
C SER A 619 8.84 -27.80 -16.52
N ASP A 620 8.06 -27.35 -15.54
CA ASP A 620 7.17 -28.20 -14.74
C ASP A 620 5.92 -27.42 -14.28
N ARG A 621 4.83 -27.59 -15.03
CA ARG A 621 3.55 -26.94 -14.72
C ARG A 621 2.99 -27.32 -13.36
N VAL A 622 3.13 -28.59 -12.96
CA VAL A 622 2.52 -29.11 -11.73
C VAL A 622 3.22 -28.51 -10.51
N ARG A 623 4.56 -28.57 -10.47
CA ARG A 623 5.34 -28.00 -9.36
C ARG A 623 5.25 -26.47 -9.34
N ALA A 624 5.25 -25.81 -10.49
CA ALA A 624 5.11 -24.35 -10.55
C ALA A 624 3.77 -23.91 -9.94
N HIS A 625 2.63 -24.51 -10.35
CA HIS A 625 1.34 -24.17 -9.77
C HIS A 625 1.23 -24.53 -8.28
N MET A 626 1.90 -25.60 -7.84
CA MET A 626 1.85 -26.07 -6.45
C MET A 626 2.70 -25.23 -5.49
N PHE A 627 3.88 -24.79 -5.92
CA PHE A 627 4.89 -24.22 -5.04
C PHE A 627 5.23 -22.77 -5.33
N ALA A 628 4.90 -22.21 -6.49
CA ALA A 628 5.21 -20.81 -6.79
C ALA A 628 4.58 -19.82 -5.80
N PRO A 629 3.29 -19.96 -5.39
CA PRO A 629 2.73 -19.07 -4.36
C PRO A 629 3.49 -19.16 -3.03
N ALA A 630 3.96 -20.35 -2.65
CA ALA A 630 4.74 -20.57 -1.44
C ALA A 630 6.15 -19.94 -1.53
N VAL A 631 6.84 -20.11 -2.68
CA VAL A 631 8.15 -19.47 -2.94
C VAL A 631 8.01 -17.95 -2.94
N ALA A 632 7.05 -17.43 -3.69
CA ALA A 632 6.80 -16.00 -3.79
C ALA A 632 6.46 -15.38 -2.43
N SER A 633 5.60 -16.04 -1.65
CA SER A 633 5.30 -15.62 -0.28
C SER A 633 6.54 -15.68 0.61
N GLY A 634 7.37 -16.72 0.50
CA GLY A 634 8.63 -16.81 1.23
C GLY A 634 9.60 -15.67 0.89
N LEU A 635 9.76 -15.32 -0.39
CA LEU A 635 10.57 -14.18 -0.82
C LEU A 635 10.06 -12.85 -0.21
N ILE A 636 8.75 -12.58 -0.30
CA ILE A 636 8.14 -11.38 0.28
C ILE A 636 8.30 -11.37 1.80
N CYS A 637 8.06 -12.50 2.45
CA CYS A 637 8.13 -12.60 3.91
C CYS A 637 9.56 -12.43 4.43
N GLY A 638 10.56 -13.03 3.77
CA GLY A 638 11.95 -13.01 4.23
C GLY A 638 12.56 -11.61 4.18
N ASP A 639 12.40 -10.94 3.04
CA ASP A 639 12.84 -9.56 2.85
C ASP A 639 12.02 -8.60 3.72
N GLY A 640 10.69 -8.77 3.75
CA GLY A 640 9.80 -7.98 4.61
C GLY A 640 10.12 -8.10 6.10
N ILE A 641 10.51 -9.28 6.60
CA ILE A 641 10.87 -9.47 8.01
C ILE A 641 12.25 -8.89 8.33
N TRP A 642 13.22 -8.91 7.40
CA TRP A 642 14.51 -8.25 7.58
C TRP A 642 14.40 -6.73 7.79
N SER A 643 13.34 -6.12 7.24
CA SER A 643 13.07 -4.68 7.45
C SER A 643 12.93 -4.30 8.93
N LEU A 644 12.51 -5.23 9.79
CA LEU A 644 12.34 -4.97 11.22
C LEU A 644 13.70 -4.90 11.96
N PRO A 645 14.59 -5.93 11.91
CA PRO A 645 15.94 -5.82 12.45
C PRO A 645 16.72 -4.62 11.91
N SER A 646 16.67 -4.35 10.60
CA SER A 646 17.40 -3.22 10.03
C SER A 646 16.87 -1.87 10.55
N SER A 647 15.57 -1.74 10.75
CA SER A 647 14.96 -0.57 11.40
C SER A 647 15.36 -0.45 12.87
N ILE A 648 15.48 -1.56 13.60
CA ILE A 648 15.97 -1.58 15.00
C ILE A 648 17.45 -1.19 15.07
N LEU A 649 18.28 -1.66 14.14
CA LEU A 649 19.70 -1.28 14.04
C LEU A 649 19.84 0.22 13.74
N SER A 650 19.04 0.73 12.80
CA SER A 650 18.95 2.17 12.53
C SER A 650 18.41 2.95 13.74
N LEU A 651 17.51 2.35 14.52
CA LEU A 651 17.00 2.93 15.77
C LEU A 651 18.13 3.21 16.77
N ILE A 652 19.06 2.27 16.94
CA ILE A 652 20.22 2.37 17.85
C ILE A 652 21.45 3.02 17.19
N ASN A 653 21.29 3.68 16.03
CA ASN A 653 22.35 4.35 15.27
C ASN A 653 23.50 3.43 14.81
N VAL A 654 23.21 2.14 14.61
CA VAL A 654 24.15 1.21 13.98
C VAL A 654 24.04 1.38 12.47
N ASN A 655 25.09 1.94 11.87
CA ASN A 655 25.21 2.06 10.43
C ASN A 655 25.71 0.76 9.82
N PRO A 656 25.32 0.46 8.56
CA PRO A 656 25.98 -0.58 7.80
C PRO A 656 27.49 -0.33 7.70
N PRO A 657 28.32 -1.39 7.67
CA PRO A 657 29.77 -1.25 7.71
C PRO A 657 30.40 -0.84 6.37
N MET A 658 29.78 -1.15 5.23
CA MET A 658 30.36 -0.91 3.90
C MET A 658 29.40 -0.13 3.01
N CYS A 659 29.94 0.74 2.15
CA CYS A 659 29.19 1.37 1.06
C CYS A 659 29.67 0.75 -0.26
N LEU A 660 28.80 0.00 -0.94
CA LEU A 660 29.04 -0.39 -2.33
C LEU A 660 28.50 0.70 -3.25
N ARG A 661 29.37 1.42 -3.96
CA ARG A 661 28.96 2.43 -4.94
C ARG A 661 29.72 2.21 -6.24
N VAL A 662 29.00 2.27 -7.35
CA VAL A 662 29.57 2.10 -8.69
C VAL A 662 29.60 3.46 -9.38
N PHE A 663 30.76 3.81 -9.94
CA PHE A 663 30.98 5.07 -10.65
C PHE A 663 31.15 4.84 -12.15
N SER A 664 31.02 5.91 -12.95
CA SER A 664 31.50 5.89 -14.34
C SER A 664 33.01 5.70 -14.39
N ALA A 665 33.53 5.15 -15.49
CA ALA A 665 34.96 4.88 -15.66
C ALA A 665 35.84 6.11 -15.35
N ASP A 666 35.47 7.29 -15.88
CA ASP A 666 36.22 8.54 -15.66
C ASP A 666 36.26 8.95 -14.18
N THR A 667 35.11 8.84 -13.50
CA THR A 667 35.01 9.15 -12.07
C THR A 667 35.75 8.11 -11.24
N ASN A 668 35.74 6.85 -11.67
CA ASN A 668 36.48 5.79 -10.98
C ASN A 668 37.98 6.04 -11.06
N TYR A 669 38.50 6.48 -12.21
CA TYR A 669 39.90 6.89 -12.36
C TYR A 669 40.26 8.06 -11.42
N GLN A 670 39.40 9.09 -11.36
CA GLN A 670 39.60 10.22 -10.43
C GLN A 670 39.58 9.80 -8.97
N VAL A 671 38.69 8.87 -8.60
CA VAL A 671 38.61 8.34 -7.24
C VAL A 671 39.85 7.50 -6.92
N GLU A 672 40.32 6.67 -7.85
CA GLU A 672 41.56 5.89 -7.69
C GLU A 672 42.78 6.80 -7.53
N GLU A 673 42.88 7.85 -8.34
CA GLU A 673 43.93 8.87 -8.22
C GLU A 673 43.87 9.58 -6.86
N PHE A 674 42.68 10.01 -6.42
CA PHE A 674 42.49 10.61 -5.10
C PHE A 674 42.87 9.66 -3.96
N LEU A 675 42.43 8.40 -4.01
CA LEU A 675 42.79 7.39 -3.01
C LEU A 675 44.30 7.11 -3.00
N TRP A 676 44.96 7.19 -4.16
CA TRP A 676 46.41 7.07 -4.27
C TRP A 676 47.12 8.23 -3.57
N THR A 677 46.65 9.48 -3.73
CA THR A 677 47.22 10.64 -3.01
C THR A 677 47.06 10.54 -1.49
N LEU A 678 45.94 10.02 -0.98
CA LEU A 678 45.72 9.80 0.45
C LEU A 678 46.66 8.73 1.04
N ARG A 679 47.03 7.73 0.24
CA ARG A 679 47.91 6.65 0.67
C ARG A 679 49.39 7.05 0.67
N ASN A 680 49.76 8.03 -0.14
CA ASN A 680 51.13 8.54 -0.29
C ASN A 680 51.18 10.08 -0.17
N PRO A 681 51.02 10.65 1.04
CA PRO A 681 50.99 12.10 1.24
C PRO A 681 52.33 12.81 0.96
N ALA A 682 53.41 12.07 0.69
CA ALA A 682 54.73 12.62 0.32
C ALA A 682 54.96 12.70 -1.21
N ALA A 683 53.97 12.33 -2.02
CA ALA A 683 54.07 12.33 -3.50
C ALA A 683 53.41 13.58 -4.15
N THR A 684 52.94 14.53 -3.34
CA THR A 684 52.49 15.87 -3.74
C THR A 684 53.43 16.90 -3.15
#